data_AF-A0A9R0ZYS1-F1
#
_entry.id   AF-A0A9R0ZYS1-F1
#
_cell.length_a   1.000
_cell.length_b   1.000
_cell.length_c   1.000
_cell.angle_alpha   90.00
_cell.angle_beta   90.00
_cell.angle_gamma   90.00
#
_symmetry.space_group_name_H-M   'P 1'
#
loop_
_entity.id
_entity.type
_entity.pdbx_description
1 polymer ?
#
loop_
_entity_poly.entity_id
_entity_poly.type
_entity_poly.pdbx_seq_one_letter_code
_entity_poly.pdbx_strand_id
1 'polypeptide(L)'
;MVNQLLAGVHIASAAEAMAFGARLNLRTRRIFEIIQHARGYSWMFGNRVPHMLDNDYTPLSAVDIFVKDLGIVSRESSNLRIPLHVSSVAHQLFVSGSASGWGRYDDSAVVKVYETLTGVKVEGRPPMLNKEDVLRSLPVEWPEVPMDDLVSSASHDSKKVLVVLDDDPTGTQTVHDIEVLTEWPVEALTEQFLKLPTCFFILTNSRSMTADKAALLVKDICRNLEAAAKTVPGISYTVVLRGDSTLRGHFPEEADAVVSVLGDMDAWIICPFFLQGGRYTVDDIHYVADSERLIPAGETEFAKDAAFGYTSSNLKQWVEEKTKGRILENQVSSISISLLRKEGPDAVCQLLCSLEKGSVCIVNAASERDMNVFAAGMIQAELQGKRFLCRTAASFVSARIGIKPKPPIRPNDLGLKRNLAGGLIVVGSYVPKTTKQVDELRSQCAQSLRVIEVSVEMISLKSTERDQEISRIVELGNAYIQSGRDTLVVTSRQLITGKTPEESLEINYKVSSALVEIVQRIDSRPRYILAKGGITSSDLATKALEARRAKVMGQALAGVPLWQLGPESRHPGVPYIVFPGNVGDNSALAEVVQNWACPSRSSTKELLLNAEKSGYAVGAFNVYNLEGIEAVIAAAEAEESPAILQVQS
;
A
#
# COMPACT_ATOMS: atom_id res chain seq x y z
N MET A 1 11.52 -20.54 -52.43
CA MET A 1 12.84 -19.88 -52.29
C MET A 1 12.72 -18.39 -52.06
N VAL A 2 12.15 -17.62 -52.99
CA VAL A 2 12.00 -16.14 -52.84
C VAL A 2 11.26 -15.75 -51.55
N ASN A 3 10.20 -16.49 -51.17
CA ASN A 3 9.51 -16.25 -49.90
C ASN A 3 10.43 -16.42 -48.68
N GLN A 4 11.26 -17.47 -48.64
CA GLN A 4 12.17 -17.71 -47.51
C GLN A 4 13.34 -16.72 -47.49
N LEU A 5 13.80 -16.29 -48.67
CA LEU A 5 14.75 -15.19 -48.80
C LEU A 5 14.18 -13.92 -48.13
N LEU A 6 12.97 -13.50 -48.51
CA LEU A 6 12.34 -12.31 -47.93
C LEU A 6 12.05 -12.49 -46.45
N ALA A 7 11.55 -13.66 -46.03
CA ALA A 7 11.27 -13.95 -44.63
C ALA A 7 12.52 -13.81 -43.75
N GLY A 8 13.62 -14.47 -44.12
CA GLY A 8 14.86 -14.43 -43.34
C GLY A 8 15.47 -13.03 -43.30
N VAL A 9 15.44 -12.31 -44.43
CA VAL A 9 15.88 -10.91 -44.47
C VAL A 9 15.04 -10.03 -43.55
N HIS A 10 13.71 -10.11 -43.61
CA HIS A 10 12.85 -9.27 -42.79
C HIS A 10 12.97 -9.55 -41.29
N ILE A 11 13.15 -10.83 -40.89
CA ILE A 11 13.38 -11.18 -39.47
C ILE A 11 14.72 -10.60 -38.99
N ALA A 12 15.79 -10.76 -39.77
CA ALA A 12 17.11 -10.23 -39.43
C ALA A 12 17.12 -8.69 -39.35
N SER A 13 16.43 -8.01 -40.29
CA SER A 13 16.27 -6.56 -40.27
C SER A 13 15.41 -6.07 -39.10
N ALA A 14 14.37 -6.82 -38.72
CA ALA A 14 13.56 -6.49 -37.54
C ALA A 14 14.40 -6.57 -36.26
N ALA A 15 15.17 -7.64 -36.10
CA ALA A 15 16.11 -7.80 -34.98
C ALA A 15 17.12 -6.64 -34.89
N GLU A 16 17.71 -6.24 -36.02
CA GLU A 16 18.63 -5.11 -36.09
C GLU A 16 17.95 -3.79 -35.67
N ALA A 17 16.79 -3.48 -36.25
CA ALA A 17 16.06 -2.26 -35.97
C ALA A 17 15.66 -2.14 -34.49
N MET A 18 15.21 -3.24 -33.89
CA MET A 18 14.84 -3.27 -32.47
C MET A 18 16.05 -3.13 -31.55
N ALA A 19 17.18 -3.77 -31.88
CA ALA A 19 18.43 -3.60 -31.14
C ALA A 19 18.98 -2.17 -31.25
N PHE A 20 18.89 -1.55 -32.43
CA PHE A 20 19.24 -0.15 -32.63
C PHE A 20 18.35 0.78 -31.80
N GLY A 21 17.04 0.54 -31.81
CA GLY A 21 16.09 1.26 -30.94
C GLY A 21 16.43 1.14 -29.46
N ALA A 22 16.77 -0.06 -29.00
CA ALA A 22 17.23 -0.28 -27.63
C ALA A 22 18.53 0.48 -27.33
N ARG A 23 19.49 0.51 -28.27
CA ARG A 23 20.74 1.26 -28.13
C ARG A 23 20.54 2.77 -28.02
N LEU A 24 19.52 3.30 -28.69
CA LEU A 24 19.09 4.70 -28.58
C LEU A 24 18.33 5.00 -27.28
N ASN A 25 18.22 4.03 -26.37
CA ASN A 25 17.47 4.12 -25.12
C ASN A 25 15.97 4.43 -25.34
N LEU A 26 15.43 4.01 -26.48
CA LEU A 26 14.01 4.12 -26.79
C LEU A 26 13.24 2.92 -26.20
N ARG A 27 11.99 3.15 -25.82
CA ARG A 27 11.09 2.06 -25.40
C ARG A 27 10.78 1.17 -26.59
N THR A 28 11.41 0.01 -26.65
CA THR A 28 11.31 -0.99 -27.74
C THR A 28 9.86 -1.40 -28.01
N ARG A 29 9.01 -1.59 -26.99
CA ARG A 29 7.58 -1.86 -27.19
C ARG A 29 6.85 -0.70 -27.89
N ARG A 30 7.17 0.55 -27.55
CA ARG A 30 6.63 1.73 -28.24
C ARG A 30 7.09 1.80 -29.69
N ILE A 31 8.35 1.43 -29.97
CA ILE A 31 8.86 1.33 -31.34
C ILE A 31 8.03 0.31 -32.14
N PHE A 32 7.79 -0.86 -31.57
CA PHE A 32 6.95 -1.88 -32.19
C PHE A 32 5.53 -1.37 -32.49
N GLU A 33 4.87 -0.75 -31.51
CA GLU A 33 3.52 -0.17 -31.66
C GLU A 33 3.46 0.86 -32.79
N ILE A 34 4.46 1.74 -32.89
CA ILE A 34 4.52 2.77 -33.94
C ILE A 34 4.78 2.13 -35.31
N ILE A 35 5.78 1.25 -35.40
CA ILE A 35 6.19 0.65 -36.67
C ILE A 35 5.10 -0.29 -37.23
N GLN A 36 4.30 -0.93 -36.36
CA GLN A 36 3.15 -1.74 -36.78
C GLN A 36 2.15 -0.97 -37.65
N HIS A 37 2.08 0.36 -37.49
CA HIS A 37 1.21 1.23 -38.28
C HIS A 37 1.99 2.11 -39.28
N ALA A 38 3.29 1.90 -39.45
CA ALA A 38 4.15 2.66 -40.34
C ALA A 38 4.40 1.95 -41.68
N ARG A 39 4.90 2.70 -42.67
CA ARG A 39 5.27 2.16 -44.00
C ARG A 39 6.45 1.18 -43.97
N GLY A 40 7.24 1.17 -42.91
CA GLY A 40 8.36 0.24 -42.72
C GLY A 40 7.95 -1.15 -42.23
N TYR A 41 6.65 -1.38 -42.02
CA TYR A 41 6.11 -2.66 -41.54
C TYR A 41 6.36 -3.82 -42.51
N SER A 42 6.62 -5.01 -41.96
CA SER A 42 6.52 -6.29 -42.68
C SER A 42 5.78 -7.30 -41.81
N TRP A 43 5.18 -8.31 -42.44
CA TRP A 43 4.49 -9.38 -41.70
C TRP A 43 5.43 -10.08 -40.70
N MET A 44 6.70 -10.29 -41.08
CA MET A 44 7.71 -10.89 -40.19
C MET A 44 8.05 -9.99 -39.00
N PHE A 45 8.08 -8.67 -39.18
CA PHE A 45 8.24 -7.72 -38.07
C PHE A 45 7.08 -7.85 -37.09
N GLY A 46 5.84 -7.76 -37.59
CA GLY A 46 4.63 -7.87 -36.77
C GLY A 46 4.53 -9.18 -36.00
N ASN A 47 4.99 -10.28 -36.61
CA ASN A 47 4.89 -11.60 -36.02
C ASN A 47 6.06 -11.94 -35.07
N ARG A 48 7.30 -11.54 -35.37
CA ARG A 48 8.49 -11.97 -34.60
C ARG A 48 8.97 -10.98 -33.55
N VAL A 49 8.75 -9.68 -33.72
CA VAL A 49 9.17 -8.69 -32.72
C VAL A 49 8.48 -8.88 -31.36
N PRO A 50 7.20 -9.29 -31.25
CA PRO A 50 6.61 -9.64 -29.96
C PRO A 50 7.42 -10.68 -29.20
N HIS A 51 7.91 -11.72 -29.86
CA HIS A 51 8.73 -12.77 -29.23
C HIS A 51 10.04 -12.20 -28.67
N MET A 52 10.69 -11.30 -29.42
CA MET A 52 11.89 -10.59 -28.98
C MET A 52 11.60 -9.79 -27.71
N LEU A 53 10.54 -8.97 -27.74
CA LEU A 53 10.13 -8.08 -26.65
C LEU A 53 9.72 -8.84 -25.39
N ASP A 54 9.01 -9.94 -25.54
CA ASP A 54 8.51 -10.75 -24.42
C ASP A 54 9.59 -11.71 -23.89
N ASN A 55 10.75 -11.78 -24.57
CA ASN A 55 11.87 -12.68 -24.29
C ASN A 55 11.43 -14.15 -24.23
N ASP A 56 10.42 -14.52 -25.05
CA ASP A 56 9.91 -15.88 -25.21
C ASP A 56 10.36 -16.42 -26.56
N TYR A 57 11.28 -17.38 -26.53
CA TYR A 57 11.85 -18.03 -27.71
C TYR A 57 11.42 -19.50 -27.83
N THR A 58 10.27 -19.84 -27.25
CA THR A 58 9.62 -21.13 -27.47
C THR A 58 9.44 -21.33 -28.99
N PRO A 59 10.01 -22.39 -29.59
CA PRO A 59 10.16 -22.45 -31.04
C PRO A 59 8.82 -22.68 -31.74
N LEU A 60 8.33 -21.67 -32.45
CA LEU A 60 7.28 -21.82 -33.47
C LEU A 60 7.90 -22.12 -34.83
N SER A 61 9.07 -21.53 -35.10
CA SER A 61 9.96 -21.84 -36.22
C SER A 61 11.39 -21.58 -35.76
N ALA A 62 12.31 -22.53 -35.92
CA ALA A 62 13.62 -22.45 -35.28
C ALA A 62 14.66 -21.64 -36.08
N VAL A 63 15.65 -21.05 -35.41
CA VAL A 63 16.81 -20.40 -36.04
C VAL A 63 17.47 -21.30 -37.09
N ASP A 64 17.65 -22.59 -36.78
CA ASP A 64 18.27 -23.56 -37.70
C ASP A 64 17.45 -23.79 -38.99
N ILE A 65 16.15 -23.50 -38.99
CA ILE A 65 15.32 -23.53 -40.21
C ILE A 65 15.81 -22.45 -41.17
N PHE A 66 16.09 -21.24 -40.70
CA PHE A 66 16.59 -20.15 -41.53
C PHE A 66 18.07 -20.29 -41.89
N VAL A 67 18.88 -20.97 -41.07
CA VAL A 67 20.22 -21.44 -41.49
C VAL A 67 20.12 -22.35 -42.71
N LYS A 68 19.23 -23.36 -42.65
CA LYS A 68 19.01 -24.29 -43.77
C LYS A 68 18.44 -23.58 -45.01
N ASP A 69 17.37 -22.80 -44.84
CA ASP A 69 16.62 -22.22 -45.95
C ASP A 69 17.41 -21.12 -46.68
N LEU A 70 18.08 -20.22 -45.95
CA LEU A 70 18.97 -19.23 -46.58
C LEU A 70 20.25 -19.87 -47.13
N GLY A 71 20.71 -20.99 -46.57
CA GLY A 71 21.76 -21.82 -47.15
C GLY A 71 21.39 -22.41 -48.51
N ILE A 72 20.13 -22.85 -48.70
CA ILE A 72 19.62 -23.29 -50.02
C ILE A 72 19.62 -22.11 -51.01
N VAL A 73 19.13 -20.94 -50.58
CA VAL A 73 19.11 -19.72 -51.40
C VAL A 73 20.52 -19.32 -51.85
N SER A 74 21.50 -19.36 -50.95
CA SER A 74 22.89 -19.01 -51.25
C SER A 74 23.58 -19.98 -52.23
N ARG A 75 23.28 -21.28 -52.13
CA ARG A 75 23.78 -22.27 -53.10
C ARG A 75 23.23 -22.03 -54.50
N GLU A 76 21.92 -21.80 -54.60
CA GLU A 76 21.27 -21.56 -55.90
C GLU A 76 21.73 -20.26 -56.54
N SER A 77 21.90 -19.21 -55.74
CA SER A 77 22.41 -17.93 -56.23
C SER A 77 23.83 -18.05 -56.77
N SER A 78 24.66 -18.89 -56.13
CA SER A 78 26.02 -19.19 -56.59
C SER A 78 26.03 -19.97 -57.90
N ASN A 79 25.17 -21.00 -58.03
CA ASN A 79 25.01 -21.78 -59.26
C ASN A 79 24.60 -20.90 -60.45
N LEU A 80 23.68 -19.96 -60.22
CA LEU A 80 23.17 -19.04 -61.23
C LEU A 80 24.05 -17.79 -61.42
N ARG A 81 25.11 -17.61 -60.62
CA ARG A 81 25.97 -16.41 -60.59
C ARG A 81 25.19 -15.11 -60.37
N ILE A 82 24.17 -15.15 -59.52
CA ILE A 82 23.37 -13.99 -59.12
C ILE A 82 23.77 -13.59 -57.69
N PRO A 83 24.28 -12.38 -57.47
CA PRO A 83 24.63 -11.93 -56.12
C PRO A 83 23.37 -11.59 -55.30
N LEU A 84 23.26 -12.16 -54.10
CA LEU A 84 22.18 -11.86 -53.14
C LEU A 84 22.75 -11.26 -51.86
N HIS A 85 23.14 -9.99 -51.92
CA HIS A 85 23.88 -9.31 -50.84
C HIS A 85 23.17 -9.35 -49.49
N VAL A 86 21.91 -8.90 -49.43
CA VAL A 86 21.15 -8.80 -48.16
C VAL A 86 20.87 -10.17 -47.57
N SER A 87 20.47 -11.14 -48.40
CA SER A 87 20.25 -12.52 -47.96
C SER A 87 21.53 -13.17 -47.43
N SER A 88 22.69 -12.82 -47.97
CA SER A 88 23.98 -13.34 -47.51
C SER A 88 24.32 -12.86 -46.10
N VAL A 89 24.07 -11.58 -45.82
CA VAL A 89 24.24 -11.00 -44.47
C VAL A 89 23.24 -11.62 -43.49
N ALA A 90 21.96 -11.69 -43.86
CA ALA A 90 20.93 -12.33 -43.03
C ALA A 90 21.31 -13.78 -42.69
N HIS A 91 21.78 -14.55 -43.68
CA HIS A 91 22.23 -15.93 -43.47
C HIS A 91 23.35 -16.02 -42.44
N GLN A 92 24.35 -15.12 -42.49
CA GLN A 92 25.45 -15.11 -41.52
C GLN A 92 24.98 -14.76 -40.10
N LEU A 93 23.96 -13.92 -39.94
CA LEU A 93 23.37 -13.63 -38.63
C LEU A 93 22.68 -14.88 -38.03
N PHE A 94 21.92 -15.63 -38.84
CA PHE A 94 21.33 -16.90 -38.39
C PHE A 94 22.37 -17.97 -38.07
N VAL A 95 23.44 -18.08 -38.88
CA VAL A 95 24.57 -18.97 -38.60
C VAL A 95 25.24 -18.58 -37.28
N SER A 96 25.44 -17.28 -37.03
CA SER A 96 26.02 -16.77 -35.77
C SER A 96 25.12 -17.10 -34.57
N GLY A 97 23.80 -16.93 -34.71
CA GLY A 97 22.84 -17.31 -33.68
C GLY A 97 22.82 -18.80 -33.38
N SER A 98 22.86 -19.64 -34.42
CA SER A 98 22.95 -21.10 -34.28
C SER A 98 24.25 -21.52 -33.58
N ALA A 99 25.39 -20.97 -34.01
CA ALA A 99 26.70 -21.22 -33.40
C ALA A 99 26.79 -20.76 -31.94
N SER A 100 25.97 -19.77 -31.54
CA SER A 100 25.85 -19.28 -30.17
C SER A 100 24.94 -20.17 -29.28
N GLY A 101 24.47 -21.30 -29.81
CA GLY A 101 23.63 -22.26 -29.08
C GLY A 101 22.13 -22.02 -29.19
N TRP A 102 21.68 -21.06 -30.01
CA TRP A 102 20.25 -20.73 -30.16
C TRP A 102 19.59 -21.41 -31.37
N GLY A 103 20.24 -22.40 -31.99
CA GLY A 103 19.72 -23.06 -33.19
C GLY A 103 18.30 -23.64 -33.05
N ARG A 104 17.96 -24.11 -31.84
CA ARG A 104 16.63 -24.68 -31.49
C ARG A 104 15.62 -23.66 -30.97
N TYR A 105 16.02 -22.40 -30.79
CA TYR A 105 15.11 -21.35 -30.33
C TYR A 105 14.31 -20.82 -31.51
N ASP A 106 13.19 -20.15 -31.23
CA ASP A 106 12.43 -19.42 -32.23
C ASP A 106 13.35 -18.51 -33.07
N ASP A 107 13.08 -18.38 -34.37
CA ASP A 107 13.92 -17.66 -35.33
C ASP A 107 14.06 -16.16 -35.01
N SER A 108 13.15 -15.60 -34.19
CA SER A 108 13.29 -14.28 -33.57
C SER A 108 14.52 -14.16 -32.66
N ALA A 109 15.08 -15.27 -32.17
CA ALA A 109 16.28 -15.32 -31.35
C ALA A 109 17.53 -14.81 -32.07
N VAL A 110 17.48 -14.58 -33.39
CA VAL A 110 18.54 -13.87 -34.12
C VAL A 110 18.81 -12.46 -33.53
N VAL A 111 17.85 -11.85 -32.83
CA VAL A 111 18.05 -10.60 -32.06
C VAL A 111 19.15 -10.71 -31.01
N LYS A 112 19.33 -11.90 -30.42
CA LYS A 112 20.34 -12.15 -29.38
C LYS A 112 21.76 -11.98 -29.90
N VAL A 113 21.98 -12.09 -31.21
CA VAL A 113 23.27 -11.77 -31.84
C VAL A 113 23.63 -10.31 -31.57
N TYR A 114 22.68 -9.38 -31.77
CA TYR A 114 22.89 -7.95 -31.49
C TYR A 114 22.98 -7.67 -29.99
N GLU A 115 22.14 -8.31 -29.16
CA GLU A 115 22.21 -8.16 -27.70
C GLU A 115 23.61 -8.54 -27.17
N THR A 116 24.15 -9.65 -27.68
CA THR A 116 25.47 -10.15 -27.27
C THR A 116 26.60 -9.25 -27.74
N LEU A 117 26.52 -8.76 -28.99
CA LEU A 117 27.57 -7.90 -29.56
C LEU A 117 27.60 -6.50 -28.95
N THR A 118 26.46 -5.98 -28.48
CA THR A 118 26.34 -4.56 -28.08
C THR A 118 26.01 -4.36 -26.61
N GLY A 119 25.69 -5.42 -25.87
CA GLY A 119 25.28 -5.37 -24.47
C GLY A 119 23.89 -4.79 -24.23
N VAL A 120 23.12 -4.46 -25.28
CA VAL A 120 21.75 -3.98 -25.15
C VAL A 120 20.77 -5.14 -24.96
N LYS A 121 19.62 -4.86 -24.37
CA LYS A 121 18.51 -5.80 -24.25
C LYS A 121 17.32 -5.32 -25.06
N VAL A 122 16.83 -6.16 -25.95
CA VAL A 122 15.58 -5.93 -26.69
C VAL A 122 14.47 -6.60 -25.90
N GLU A 123 14.07 -5.96 -24.82
CA GLU A 123 12.95 -6.40 -24.00
C GLU A 123 11.89 -5.30 -23.95
N GLY A 124 10.62 -5.68 -24.01
CA GLY A 124 9.48 -4.77 -23.89
C GLY A 124 9.19 -4.37 -22.45
N ARG A 125 9.90 -4.95 -21.48
CA ARG A 125 9.84 -4.57 -20.07
C ARG A 125 10.72 -3.35 -19.87
N PRO A 126 10.26 -2.29 -19.18
CA PRO A 126 11.16 -1.22 -18.79
C PRO A 126 12.32 -1.83 -17.97
N PRO A 127 13.57 -1.36 -18.16
CA PRO A 127 14.66 -1.80 -17.32
C PRO A 127 14.26 -1.56 -15.86
N MET A 128 14.31 -2.60 -15.03
CA MET A 128 13.90 -2.51 -13.63
C MET A 128 14.75 -1.43 -12.94
N LEU A 129 14.12 -0.30 -12.60
CA LEU A 129 14.82 0.84 -12.04
C LEU A 129 15.25 0.50 -10.61
N ASN A 130 16.55 0.62 -10.36
CA ASN A 130 17.07 0.61 -9.00
C ASN A 130 16.57 1.86 -8.28
N LYS A 131 15.94 1.65 -7.12
CA LYS A 131 15.36 2.70 -6.28
C LYS A 131 16.39 3.77 -5.91
N GLU A 132 17.58 3.37 -5.46
CA GLU A 132 18.61 4.33 -5.05
C GLU A 132 19.10 5.18 -6.22
N ASP A 133 19.29 4.58 -7.40
CA ASP A 133 19.78 5.29 -8.58
C ASP A 133 18.78 6.34 -9.06
N VAL A 134 17.49 6.00 -9.08
CA VAL A 134 16.42 6.96 -9.38
C VAL A 134 16.44 8.09 -8.37
N LEU A 135 16.45 7.79 -7.07
CA LEU A 135 16.40 8.81 -6.03
C LEU A 135 17.64 9.72 -6.03
N ARG A 136 18.83 9.19 -6.33
CA ARG A 136 20.07 9.96 -6.48
C ARG A 136 20.08 10.83 -7.74
N SER A 137 19.35 10.45 -8.79
CA SER A 137 19.25 11.25 -10.02
C SER A 137 18.39 12.50 -9.86
N LEU A 138 17.53 12.54 -8.84
CA LEU A 138 16.62 13.67 -8.60
C LEU A 138 17.38 14.91 -8.10
N PRO A 139 16.86 16.12 -8.36
CA PRO A 139 17.38 17.35 -7.75
C PRO A 139 17.45 17.23 -6.22
N VAL A 140 18.34 17.97 -5.56
CA VAL A 140 18.42 18.00 -4.10
C VAL A 140 17.11 18.52 -3.51
N GLU A 141 16.67 17.94 -2.39
CA GLU A 141 15.44 18.37 -1.70
C GLU A 141 15.46 19.86 -1.34
N TRP A 142 14.28 20.48 -1.30
CA TRP A 142 14.13 21.89 -0.90
C TRP A 142 14.73 22.12 0.50
N PRO A 143 15.61 23.11 0.68
CA PRO A 143 16.44 23.21 1.88
C PRO A 143 15.63 23.54 3.15
N GLU A 144 14.60 24.37 3.03
CA GLU A 144 13.81 24.88 4.17
C GLU A 144 12.62 23.98 4.49
N VAL A 145 12.27 23.87 5.78
CA VAL A 145 11.01 23.21 6.21
C VAL A 145 9.93 24.29 6.19
N PRO A 146 9.04 24.34 5.19
CA PRO A 146 8.20 25.53 4.98
C PRO A 146 7.03 25.68 5.97
N MET A 147 6.91 24.78 6.96
CA MET A 147 5.59 24.39 7.46
C MET A 147 5.20 24.92 8.85
N ASP A 148 6.16 25.14 9.76
CA ASP A 148 5.85 25.38 11.18
C ASP A 148 5.07 26.70 11.40
N ASP A 149 5.35 27.75 10.62
CA ASP A 149 4.65 29.05 10.73
C ASP A 149 3.41 29.16 9.83
N LEU A 150 3.37 28.45 8.70
CA LEU A 150 2.29 28.54 7.69
C LEU A 150 1.05 27.72 8.07
N VAL A 151 1.23 26.54 8.66
CA VAL A 151 0.10 25.70 9.11
C VAL A 151 -0.56 26.31 10.34
N SER A 152 0.24 26.80 11.29
CA SER A 152 -0.25 27.43 12.51
C SER A 152 -1.05 28.70 12.21
N SER A 153 -0.54 29.58 11.33
CA SER A 153 -1.28 30.77 10.86
C SER A 153 -2.55 30.42 10.08
N ALA A 154 -2.48 29.49 9.12
CA ALA A 154 -3.66 29.10 8.32
C ALA A 154 -4.75 28.43 9.17
N SER A 155 -4.40 27.60 10.16
CA SER A 155 -5.39 26.93 11.01
C SER A 155 -6.00 27.85 12.08
N HIS A 156 -5.21 28.75 12.69
CA HIS A 156 -5.71 29.63 13.75
C HIS A 156 -6.53 30.82 13.22
N ASP A 157 -6.11 31.45 12.12
CA ASP A 157 -6.79 32.66 11.63
C ASP A 157 -8.08 32.36 10.84
N SER A 158 -8.20 31.19 10.20
CA SER A 158 -9.31 30.92 9.27
C SER A 158 -10.37 29.95 9.79
N LYS A 159 -10.22 29.39 11.01
CA LYS A 159 -11.11 28.34 11.58
C LYS A 159 -11.46 27.24 10.56
N LYS A 160 -10.49 26.87 9.73
CA LYS A 160 -10.68 25.95 8.60
C LYS A 160 -10.23 24.55 9.01
N VAL A 161 -11.18 23.61 8.99
CA VAL A 161 -10.97 22.23 9.42
C VAL A 161 -10.74 21.33 8.20
N LEU A 162 -9.73 20.47 8.27
CA LEU A 162 -9.53 19.42 7.26
C LEU A 162 -10.38 18.20 7.64
N VAL A 163 -11.31 17.80 6.77
CA VAL A 163 -12.14 16.62 6.96
C VAL A 163 -11.68 15.54 5.98
N VAL A 164 -11.12 14.45 6.51
CA VAL A 164 -10.58 13.37 5.69
C VAL A 164 -11.60 12.25 5.61
N LEU A 165 -12.09 11.94 4.42
CA LEU A 165 -12.91 10.76 4.16
C LEU A 165 -11.97 9.62 3.78
N ASP A 166 -11.84 8.63 4.66
CA ASP A 166 -10.92 7.52 4.51
C ASP A 166 -11.65 6.28 4.02
N ASP A 167 -11.31 5.82 2.81
CA ASP A 167 -11.96 4.68 2.14
C ASP A 167 -11.63 3.31 2.78
N ASP A 168 -10.66 3.26 3.70
CA ASP A 168 -10.17 2.08 4.42
C ASP A 168 -9.58 2.51 5.79
N PRO A 169 -9.81 1.78 6.91
CA PRO A 169 -9.32 2.15 8.25
C PRO A 169 -7.80 2.32 8.38
N THR A 170 -7.05 1.83 7.41
CA THR A 170 -5.58 1.92 7.39
C THR A 170 -5.04 3.32 7.09
N GLY A 171 -5.85 4.34 6.82
CA GLY A 171 -5.34 5.64 6.34
C GLY A 171 -4.81 6.64 7.33
N THR A 172 -4.97 6.34 8.60
CA THR A 172 -4.44 7.12 9.72
C THR A 172 -2.94 6.90 9.96
N GLN A 173 -2.24 6.34 8.96
CA GLN A 173 -0.86 5.87 9.05
C GLN A 173 0.17 6.91 9.46
N THR A 174 0.02 8.16 9.04
CA THR A 174 1.05 9.20 9.19
C THR A 174 0.65 10.28 10.20
N VAL A 175 -0.53 10.15 10.82
CA VAL A 175 -1.09 11.15 11.74
C VAL A 175 -1.05 10.65 13.19
N HIS A 176 -1.12 11.59 14.14
CA HIS A 176 -1.27 11.32 15.56
C HIS A 176 -2.04 12.48 16.21
N ASP A 177 -2.64 12.22 17.37
CA ASP A 177 -3.51 13.14 18.10
C ASP A 177 -4.72 13.65 17.30
N ILE A 178 -5.22 12.83 16.36
CA ILE A 178 -6.38 13.12 15.50
C ILE A 178 -7.55 12.19 15.85
N GLU A 179 -8.76 12.73 15.82
CA GLU A 179 -10.00 11.95 16.00
C GLU A 179 -10.42 11.25 14.70
N VAL A 180 -10.91 10.03 14.83
CA VAL A 180 -11.51 9.21 13.78
C VAL A 180 -12.96 8.94 14.17
N LEU A 181 -13.89 9.35 13.33
CA LEU A 181 -15.31 9.07 13.48
C LEU A 181 -15.68 7.92 12.56
N THR A 182 -16.45 6.97 13.08
CA THR A 182 -16.97 5.84 12.29
C THR A 182 -18.47 5.99 12.01
N GLU A 183 -19.09 6.99 12.62
CA GLU A 183 -20.46 7.44 12.40
C GLU A 183 -20.44 8.97 12.20
N TRP A 184 -21.38 9.50 11.41
CA TRP A 184 -21.42 10.91 11.01
C TRP A 184 -22.82 11.55 11.12
N PRO A 185 -23.57 11.36 12.23
CA PRO A 185 -24.77 12.16 12.45
C PRO A 185 -24.41 13.64 12.62
N VAL A 186 -25.33 14.53 12.27
CA VAL A 186 -25.10 15.99 12.27
C VAL A 186 -24.68 16.47 13.66
N GLU A 187 -25.22 15.87 14.72
CA GLU A 187 -24.90 16.17 16.11
C GLU A 187 -23.43 15.86 16.44
N ALA A 188 -22.94 14.67 16.07
CA ALA A 188 -21.55 14.27 16.31
C ALA A 188 -20.55 15.12 15.51
N LEU A 189 -20.90 15.47 14.26
CA LEU A 189 -20.09 16.37 13.45
C LEU A 189 -20.08 17.79 14.03
N THR A 190 -21.21 18.26 14.54
CA THR A 190 -21.32 19.57 15.23
C THR A 190 -20.44 19.59 16.47
N GLU A 191 -20.51 18.56 17.32
CA GLU A 191 -19.62 18.41 18.48
C GLU A 191 -18.15 18.45 18.07
N GLN A 192 -17.81 17.79 16.96
CA GLN A 192 -16.43 17.75 16.49
C GLN A 192 -15.98 19.12 15.97
N PHE A 193 -16.81 19.86 15.24
CA PHE A 193 -16.49 21.22 14.81
C PHE A 193 -16.36 22.20 15.99
N LEU A 194 -17.17 22.04 17.05
CA LEU A 194 -17.09 22.86 18.25
C LEU A 194 -15.76 22.73 19.00
N LYS A 195 -15.05 21.60 18.87
CA LYS A 195 -13.70 21.42 19.42
C LYS A 195 -12.62 22.20 18.66
N LEU A 196 -12.97 22.79 17.50
CA LEU A 196 -12.04 23.49 16.60
C LEU A 196 -10.78 22.66 16.25
N PRO A 197 -10.93 21.40 15.81
CA PRO A 197 -9.79 20.57 15.44
C PRO A 197 -9.14 21.12 14.16
N THR A 198 -7.83 20.93 14.02
CA THR A 198 -7.15 21.16 12.72
C THR A 198 -7.60 20.16 11.67
N CYS A 199 -7.83 18.91 12.09
CA CYS A 199 -8.23 17.81 11.23
C CYS A 199 -9.02 16.75 12.00
N PHE A 200 -9.92 16.05 11.33
CA PHE A 200 -10.47 14.76 11.78
C PHE A 200 -10.80 13.84 10.61
N PHE A 201 -10.84 12.55 10.88
CA PHE A 201 -11.13 11.52 9.89
C PHE A 201 -12.57 11.04 10.04
N ILE A 202 -13.19 10.70 8.91
CA ILE A 202 -14.41 9.91 8.84
C ILE A 202 -14.05 8.61 8.12
N LEU A 203 -14.14 7.49 8.82
CA LEU A 203 -13.94 6.18 8.24
C LEU A 203 -15.18 5.78 7.43
N THR A 204 -15.07 5.82 6.11
CA THR A 204 -16.19 5.46 5.22
C THR A 204 -16.21 3.96 4.90
N ASN A 205 -15.03 3.33 4.87
CA ASN A 205 -14.84 1.95 4.41
C ASN A 205 -15.48 1.70 3.01
N SER A 206 -15.56 2.76 2.19
CA SER A 206 -16.26 2.75 0.90
C SER A 206 -15.67 1.76 -0.10
N ARG A 207 -14.39 1.38 0.04
CA ARG A 207 -13.74 0.37 -0.82
C ARG A 207 -14.34 -1.03 -0.70
N SER A 208 -15.08 -1.29 0.38
CA SER A 208 -15.83 -2.55 0.56
C SER A 208 -17.20 -2.55 -0.12
N MET A 209 -17.56 -1.46 -0.82
CA MET A 209 -18.88 -1.25 -1.42
C MET A 209 -18.83 -1.23 -2.94
N THR A 210 -20.01 -1.16 -3.57
CA THR A 210 -20.12 -0.85 -5.00
C THR A 210 -19.95 0.65 -5.23
N ALA A 211 -19.59 1.06 -6.45
CA ALA A 211 -19.39 2.47 -6.78
C ALA A 211 -20.63 3.34 -6.48
N ASP A 212 -21.84 2.85 -6.79
CA ASP A 212 -23.08 3.57 -6.50
C ASP A 212 -23.31 3.76 -5.00
N LYS A 213 -23.04 2.73 -4.19
CA LYS A 213 -23.16 2.80 -2.73
C LYS A 213 -22.12 3.75 -2.13
N ALA A 214 -20.87 3.68 -2.59
CA ALA A 214 -19.82 4.60 -2.18
C ALA A 214 -20.16 6.06 -2.52
N ALA A 215 -20.69 6.32 -3.72
CA ALA A 215 -21.10 7.66 -4.13
C ALA A 215 -22.27 8.20 -3.29
N LEU A 216 -23.28 7.37 -2.99
CA LEU A 216 -24.39 7.74 -2.11
C LEU A 216 -23.90 8.05 -0.69
N LEU A 217 -23.04 7.20 -0.14
CA LEU A 217 -22.41 7.38 1.17
C LEU A 217 -21.66 8.72 1.26
N VAL A 218 -20.81 9.02 0.27
CA VAL A 218 -20.04 10.27 0.23
C VAL A 218 -20.97 11.49 0.12
N LYS A 219 -22.06 11.41 -0.66
CA LYS A 219 -23.07 12.48 -0.73
C LYS A 219 -23.72 12.72 0.63
N ASP A 220 -24.10 11.67 1.33
CA ASP A 220 -24.74 11.76 2.64
C ASP A 220 -23.78 12.35 3.69
N ILE A 221 -22.52 11.93 3.70
CA ILE A 221 -21.49 12.52 4.56
C ILE A 221 -21.34 14.02 4.25
N CYS A 222 -21.24 14.40 2.98
CA CYS A 222 -21.09 15.80 2.58
C CYS A 222 -22.29 16.66 2.99
N ARG A 223 -23.52 16.14 2.88
CA ARG A 223 -24.74 16.83 3.35
C ARG A 223 -24.74 17.03 4.86
N ASN A 224 -24.34 16.00 5.60
CA ASN A 224 -24.26 16.09 7.07
C ASN A 224 -23.17 17.05 7.52
N LEU A 225 -22.02 17.09 6.83
CA LEU A 225 -20.97 18.07 7.07
C LEU A 225 -21.44 19.49 6.81
N GLU A 226 -22.17 19.73 5.70
CA GLU A 226 -22.71 21.04 5.38
C GLU A 226 -23.73 21.50 6.43
N ALA A 227 -24.61 20.59 6.86
CA ALA A 227 -25.59 20.85 7.92
C ALA A 227 -24.91 21.17 9.26
N ALA A 228 -23.90 20.40 9.67
CA ALA A 228 -23.15 20.61 10.91
C ALA A 228 -22.27 21.87 10.86
N ALA A 229 -21.69 22.21 9.71
CA ALA A 229 -20.92 23.44 9.58
C ALA A 229 -21.82 24.68 9.71
N LYS A 230 -23.06 24.64 9.21
CA LYS A 230 -24.04 25.73 9.34
C LYS A 230 -24.45 26.01 10.80
N THR A 231 -24.35 25.03 11.70
CA THR A 231 -24.69 25.22 13.12
C THR A 231 -23.55 25.82 13.95
N VAL A 232 -22.32 25.85 13.43
CA VAL A 232 -21.13 26.36 14.13
C VAL A 232 -20.66 27.68 13.50
N PRO A 233 -20.88 28.84 14.13
CA PRO A 233 -20.58 30.14 13.54
C PRO A 233 -19.10 30.33 13.15
N GLY A 234 -18.87 30.66 11.89
CA GLY A 234 -17.54 30.99 11.37
C GLY A 234 -16.62 29.79 11.15
N ILE A 235 -17.12 28.56 11.23
CA ILE A 235 -16.35 27.37 10.81
C ILE A 235 -16.33 27.28 9.29
N SER A 236 -15.18 26.88 8.74
CA SER A 236 -15.08 26.44 7.35
C SER A 236 -14.38 25.09 7.30
N TYR A 237 -14.54 24.35 6.21
CA TYR A 237 -13.89 23.05 6.07
C TYR A 237 -13.47 22.74 4.64
N THR A 238 -12.61 21.75 4.49
CA THR A 238 -12.21 21.18 3.19
C THR A 238 -12.20 19.68 3.27
N VAL A 239 -12.72 19.03 2.23
CA VAL A 239 -12.79 17.57 2.16
C VAL A 239 -11.58 17.03 1.41
N VAL A 240 -10.94 16.03 1.99
CA VAL A 240 -9.90 15.22 1.35
C VAL A 240 -10.42 13.79 1.22
N LEU A 241 -10.35 13.24 0.02
CA LEU A 241 -10.62 11.83 -0.26
C LEU A 241 -9.31 11.05 -0.09
N ARG A 242 -9.14 10.40 1.05
CA ARG A 242 -7.98 9.55 1.27
C ARG A 242 -8.28 8.16 0.71
N GLY A 243 -7.41 7.71 -0.19
CA GLY A 243 -7.52 6.46 -0.93
C GLY A 243 -6.29 5.57 -0.77
N ASP A 244 -6.28 4.46 -1.51
CA ASP A 244 -5.12 3.57 -1.55
C ASP A 244 -3.94 4.24 -2.25
N SER A 245 -2.77 4.14 -1.63
CA SER A 245 -1.51 4.53 -2.26
C SER A 245 -1.24 3.77 -3.56
N THR A 246 -1.79 2.56 -3.76
CA THR A 246 -1.70 1.84 -5.05
C THR A 246 -2.87 2.12 -6.00
N LEU A 247 -3.49 3.29 -5.89
CA LEU A 247 -4.52 3.82 -6.81
C LEU A 247 -5.87 3.09 -6.83
N ARG A 248 -6.08 2.09 -5.98
CA ARG A 248 -7.38 1.40 -5.86
C ARG A 248 -8.42 2.28 -5.17
N GLY A 249 -9.69 2.06 -5.50
CA GLY A 249 -10.84 2.78 -4.96
C GLY A 249 -11.74 3.38 -6.05
N HIS A 250 -12.80 4.06 -5.61
CA HIS A 250 -13.89 4.56 -6.46
C HIS A 250 -13.59 5.95 -7.03
N PHE A 251 -12.56 6.04 -7.87
CA PHE A 251 -12.30 7.22 -8.68
C PHE A 251 -12.76 7.00 -10.13
N PRO A 252 -13.51 7.95 -10.72
CA PRO A 252 -13.82 9.29 -10.21
C PRO A 252 -15.10 9.42 -9.35
N GLU A 253 -15.84 8.34 -9.09
CA GLU A 253 -17.21 8.40 -8.56
C GLU A 253 -17.32 9.09 -7.19
N GLU A 254 -16.37 8.87 -6.28
CA GLU A 254 -16.32 9.59 -4.98
C GLU A 254 -16.06 11.08 -5.17
N ALA A 255 -15.20 11.46 -6.13
CA ALA A 255 -14.90 12.85 -6.40
C ALA A 255 -16.10 13.58 -7.02
N ASP A 256 -16.77 12.94 -7.99
CA ASP A 256 -18.02 13.41 -8.57
C ASP A 256 -19.10 13.58 -7.48
N ALA A 257 -19.18 12.64 -6.53
CA ALA A 257 -20.11 12.71 -5.41
C ALA A 257 -19.87 13.94 -4.52
N VAL A 258 -18.62 14.23 -4.14
CA VAL A 258 -18.27 15.44 -3.36
C VAL A 258 -18.66 16.70 -4.12
N VAL A 259 -18.25 16.83 -5.39
CA VAL A 259 -18.53 18.02 -6.21
C VAL A 259 -20.03 18.24 -6.39
N SER A 260 -20.81 17.17 -6.52
CA SER A 260 -22.28 17.28 -6.66
C SER A 260 -22.99 17.89 -5.44
N VAL A 261 -22.35 17.89 -4.26
CA VAL A 261 -22.91 18.43 -3.01
C VAL A 261 -22.23 19.74 -2.60
N LEU A 262 -20.90 19.80 -2.65
CA LEU A 262 -20.11 20.95 -2.18
C LEU A 262 -19.83 21.99 -3.29
N GLY A 263 -20.21 21.68 -4.53
CA GLY A 263 -20.01 22.51 -5.71
C GLY A 263 -18.64 22.33 -6.37
N ASP A 264 -18.43 23.06 -7.47
CA ASP A 264 -17.22 22.95 -8.28
C ASP A 264 -15.95 23.37 -7.52
N MET A 265 -14.87 22.67 -7.80
CA MET A 265 -13.53 22.96 -7.28
C MET A 265 -12.68 23.64 -8.36
N ASP A 266 -11.69 24.44 -7.97
CA ASP A 266 -10.72 25.01 -8.91
C ASP A 266 -9.91 23.90 -9.57
N ALA A 267 -9.43 22.92 -8.80
CA ALA A 267 -8.81 21.73 -9.38
C ALA A 267 -8.98 20.49 -8.49
N TRP A 268 -8.90 19.31 -9.12
CA TRP A 268 -8.76 18.03 -8.44
C TRP A 268 -7.29 17.65 -8.36
N ILE A 269 -6.80 17.36 -7.16
CA ILE A 269 -5.40 17.02 -6.92
C ILE A 269 -5.28 15.52 -6.72
N ILE A 270 -4.46 14.85 -7.54
CA ILE A 270 -4.16 13.42 -7.39
C ILE A 270 -2.73 13.28 -6.84
N CYS A 271 -2.62 12.77 -5.62
CA CYS A 271 -1.35 12.70 -4.89
C CYS A 271 -1.22 11.37 -4.12
N PRO A 272 -0.85 10.27 -4.78
CA PRO A 272 -0.81 8.92 -4.18
C PRO A 272 0.49 8.61 -3.41
N PHE A 273 1.41 9.57 -3.27
CA PHE A 273 2.70 9.37 -2.62
C PHE A 273 2.55 8.93 -1.15
N PHE A 274 3.33 7.91 -0.78
CA PHE A 274 3.36 7.40 0.59
C PHE A 274 4.71 6.73 0.88
N LEU A 275 5.59 7.43 1.59
CA LEU A 275 6.98 7.03 1.77
C LEU A 275 7.12 5.71 2.56
N GLN A 276 6.39 5.56 3.67
CA GLN A 276 6.44 4.38 4.54
C GLN A 276 5.85 3.15 3.84
N GLY A 277 4.97 3.37 2.86
CA GLY A 277 4.53 2.34 1.94
C GLY A 277 5.49 2.09 0.77
N GLY A 278 6.52 2.90 0.57
CA GLY A 278 7.38 2.81 -0.61
C GLY A 278 6.65 3.16 -1.91
N ARG A 279 5.74 4.14 -1.88
CA ARG A 279 5.00 4.63 -3.05
C ARG A 279 5.59 5.97 -3.49
N TYR A 280 6.06 6.03 -4.72
CA TYR A 280 6.78 7.16 -5.30
C TYR A 280 6.09 7.59 -6.59
N THR A 281 6.09 8.89 -6.89
CA THR A 281 5.64 9.39 -8.20
C THR A 281 6.76 10.23 -8.80
N VAL A 282 7.35 9.75 -9.90
CA VAL A 282 8.49 10.37 -10.59
C VAL A 282 8.18 10.41 -12.08
N ASP A 283 8.39 11.57 -12.71
CA ASP A 283 8.09 11.81 -14.13
C ASP A 283 6.68 11.36 -14.55
N ASP A 284 5.72 11.69 -13.69
CA ASP A 284 4.29 11.36 -13.76
C ASP A 284 3.98 9.86 -13.64
N ILE A 285 4.99 8.99 -13.47
CA ILE A 285 4.81 7.55 -13.28
C ILE A 285 4.74 7.24 -11.78
N HIS A 286 3.71 6.52 -11.37
CA HIS A 286 3.57 6.01 -10.02
C HIS A 286 4.24 4.64 -9.88
N TYR A 287 5.04 4.47 -8.84
CA TYR A 287 5.83 3.29 -8.56
C TYR A 287 5.51 2.71 -7.19
N VAL A 288 5.53 1.39 -7.11
CA VAL A 288 5.54 0.63 -5.86
C VAL A 288 6.92 0.02 -5.68
N ALA A 289 7.56 0.34 -4.56
CA ALA A 289 8.86 -0.23 -4.22
C ALA A 289 8.71 -1.70 -3.79
N ASP A 290 9.55 -2.54 -4.35
CA ASP A 290 9.81 -3.90 -3.88
C ASP A 290 11.31 -4.02 -3.60
N SER A 291 11.66 -3.98 -2.31
CA SER A 291 13.05 -3.96 -1.84
C SER A 291 13.84 -2.80 -2.47
N GLU A 292 14.82 -3.08 -3.34
CA GLU A 292 15.64 -2.08 -4.04
C GLU A 292 15.13 -1.72 -5.43
N ARG A 293 13.92 -2.15 -5.79
CA ARG A 293 13.36 -1.95 -7.14
C ARG A 293 12.13 -1.07 -7.10
N LEU A 294 11.97 -0.22 -8.11
CA LEU A 294 10.74 0.52 -8.36
C LEU A 294 9.95 -0.14 -9.48
N ILE A 295 8.79 -0.70 -9.16
CA ILE A 295 7.89 -1.36 -10.12
C ILE A 295 6.79 -0.37 -10.49
N PRO A 296 6.56 -0.07 -11.78
CA PRO A 296 5.43 0.76 -12.20
C PRO A 296 4.10 0.20 -11.70
N ALA A 297 3.23 1.04 -11.16
CA ALA A 297 2.03 0.62 -10.44
C ALA A 297 1.11 -0.30 -11.27
N GLY A 298 0.97 -0.01 -12.58
CA GLY A 298 0.20 -0.81 -13.55
C GLY A 298 0.75 -2.22 -13.79
N GLU A 299 2.02 -2.48 -13.47
CA GLU A 299 2.66 -3.79 -13.60
C GLU A 299 2.56 -4.64 -12.32
N THR A 300 2.10 -4.03 -11.22
CA THR A 300 2.00 -4.70 -9.93
C THR A 300 0.78 -5.62 -9.85
N GLU A 301 0.77 -6.50 -8.85
CA GLU A 301 -0.40 -7.31 -8.50
C GLU A 301 -1.63 -6.46 -8.12
N PHE A 302 -1.43 -5.23 -7.63
CA PHE A 302 -2.51 -4.32 -7.23
C PHE A 302 -3.30 -3.79 -8.43
N ALA A 303 -2.65 -3.62 -9.58
CA ALA A 303 -3.29 -3.21 -10.83
C ALA A 303 -4.17 -4.33 -11.44
N LYS A 304 -3.95 -5.58 -11.04
CA LYS A 304 -4.73 -6.75 -11.47
C LYS A 304 -5.92 -7.05 -10.57
N ASP A 305 -6.27 -6.13 -9.67
CA ASP A 305 -7.42 -6.23 -8.78
C ASP A 305 -8.72 -6.39 -9.59
N ALA A 306 -9.56 -7.35 -9.21
CA ALA A 306 -10.78 -7.66 -9.95
C ALA A 306 -11.82 -6.53 -9.92
N ALA A 307 -11.84 -5.72 -8.86
CA ALA A 307 -12.81 -4.63 -8.69
C ALA A 307 -12.22 -3.27 -9.09
N PHE A 308 -10.94 -3.05 -8.80
CA PHE A 308 -10.30 -1.74 -8.94
C PHE A 308 -9.13 -1.72 -9.92
N GLY A 309 -8.99 -2.75 -10.76
CA GLY A 309 -7.88 -2.89 -11.69
C GLY A 309 -7.70 -1.71 -12.65
N TYR A 310 -6.46 -1.55 -13.09
CA TYR A 310 -6.02 -0.52 -14.04
C TYR A 310 -4.74 -0.96 -14.73
N THR A 311 -4.39 -0.33 -15.84
CA THR A 311 -3.23 -0.69 -16.67
C THR A 311 -2.17 0.40 -16.69
N SER A 312 -2.57 1.67 -16.61
CA SER A 312 -1.64 2.78 -16.68
C SER A 312 -0.84 2.98 -15.39
N SER A 313 0.47 3.15 -15.53
CA SER A 313 1.34 3.63 -14.43
C SER A 313 1.57 5.13 -14.48
N ASN A 314 1.38 5.79 -15.63
CA ASN A 314 1.44 7.23 -15.73
C ASN A 314 0.12 7.82 -15.19
N LEU A 315 0.18 8.71 -14.20
CA LEU A 315 -1.00 9.20 -13.50
C LEU A 315 -1.94 10.01 -14.40
N LYS A 316 -1.44 10.67 -15.43
CA LYS A 316 -2.29 11.41 -16.39
C LYS A 316 -3.11 10.43 -17.25
N GLN A 317 -2.44 9.40 -17.78
CA GLN A 317 -3.09 8.32 -18.52
C GLN A 317 -4.02 7.50 -17.61
N TRP A 318 -3.67 7.32 -16.33
CA TRP A 318 -4.52 6.67 -15.34
C TRP A 318 -5.79 7.47 -15.08
N VAL A 319 -5.72 8.81 -14.99
CA VAL A 319 -6.91 9.67 -14.90
C VAL A 319 -7.80 9.48 -16.12
N GLU A 320 -7.24 9.45 -17.34
CA GLU A 320 -8.01 9.19 -18.56
C GLU A 320 -8.67 7.80 -18.57
N GLU A 321 -7.92 6.77 -18.19
CA GLU A 321 -8.42 5.39 -18.05
C GLU A 321 -9.60 5.32 -17.07
N LYS A 322 -9.43 5.83 -15.84
CA LYS A 322 -10.45 5.76 -14.80
C LYS A 322 -11.67 6.62 -15.11
N THR A 323 -11.49 7.75 -15.78
CA THR A 323 -12.59 8.62 -16.20
C THR A 323 -13.22 8.17 -17.52
N LYS A 324 -12.76 7.06 -18.11
CA LYS A 324 -13.25 6.49 -19.38
C LYS A 324 -13.19 7.52 -20.52
N GLY A 325 -12.13 8.30 -20.58
CA GLY A 325 -11.90 9.33 -21.60
C GLY A 325 -12.63 10.65 -21.37
N ARG A 326 -13.33 10.84 -20.24
CA ARG A 326 -13.97 12.12 -19.90
C ARG A 326 -12.94 13.24 -19.66
N ILE A 327 -11.77 12.89 -19.13
CA ILE A 327 -10.63 13.79 -18.94
C ILE A 327 -9.45 13.17 -19.68
N LEU A 328 -8.92 13.85 -20.70
CA LEU A 328 -7.83 13.33 -21.54
C LEU A 328 -6.45 13.57 -20.90
N GLU A 329 -5.45 12.72 -21.18
CA GLU A 329 -4.09 12.84 -20.66
C GLU A 329 -3.51 14.27 -20.80
N ASN A 330 -3.74 14.92 -21.94
CA ASN A 330 -3.24 16.26 -22.24
C ASN A 330 -3.95 17.40 -21.50
N GLN A 331 -5.09 17.11 -20.86
CA GLN A 331 -5.83 18.05 -20.01
C GLN A 331 -5.40 17.96 -18.54
N VAL A 332 -4.60 16.94 -18.18
CA VAL A 332 -4.13 16.73 -16.81
C VAL A 332 -2.82 17.47 -16.60
N SER A 333 -2.83 18.45 -15.71
CA SER A 333 -1.63 19.20 -15.30
C SER A 333 -0.75 18.36 -14.36
N SER A 334 0.51 18.76 -14.19
CA SER A 334 1.45 18.07 -13.30
C SER A 334 2.33 19.05 -12.54
N ILE A 335 2.53 18.75 -11.26
CA ILE A 335 3.58 19.33 -10.43
C ILE A 335 4.76 18.38 -10.43
N SER A 336 5.87 18.81 -11.04
CA SER A 336 7.09 18.01 -11.15
C SER A 336 7.94 18.11 -9.88
N ILE A 337 8.79 17.09 -9.64
CA ILE A 337 9.81 17.13 -8.58
C ILE A 337 10.77 18.32 -8.80
N SER A 338 11.09 18.67 -10.05
CA SER A 338 11.95 19.81 -10.34
C SER A 338 11.33 21.12 -9.83
N LEU A 339 10.02 21.33 -10.02
CA LEU A 339 9.33 22.51 -9.52
C LEU A 339 9.34 22.53 -7.99
N LEU A 340 9.02 21.40 -7.34
CA LEU A 340 9.04 21.28 -5.88
C LEU A 340 10.43 21.55 -5.27
N ARG A 341 11.48 21.03 -5.90
CA ARG A 341 12.84 21.06 -5.34
C ARG A 341 13.68 22.27 -5.76
N LYS A 342 13.37 22.93 -6.88
CA LYS A 342 14.14 24.08 -7.39
C LYS A 342 13.41 25.41 -7.30
N GLU A 343 12.08 25.41 -7.33
CA GLU A 343 11.28 26.64 -7.38
C GLU A 343 10.43 26.84 -6.11
N GLY A 344 10.11 25.76 -5.38
CA GLY A 344 9.58 25.82 -4.03
C GLY A 344 8.08 26.16 -3.92
N PRO A 345 7.59 26.48 -2.71
CA PRO A 345 6.17 26.65 -2.41
C PRO A 345 5.48 27.76 -3.22
N ASP A 346 6.15 28.89 -3.44
CA ASP A 346 5.55 30.04 -4.13
C ASP A 346 5.25 29.71 -5.61
N ALA A 347 6.13 28.96 -6.27
CA ALA A 347 5.91 28.48 -7.63
C ALA A 347 4.77 27.46 -7.71
N VAL A 348 4.66 26.58 -6.70
CA VAL A 348 3.50 25.67 -6.57
C VAL A 348 2.21 26.48 -6.45
N CYS A 349 2.18 27.51 -5.60
CA CYS A 349 1.02 28.38 -5.42
C CYS A 349 0.63 29.05 -6.75
N GLN A 350 1.59 29.63 -7.47
CA GLN A 350 1.35 30.29 -8.76
C GLN A 350 0.76 29.33 -9.78
N LEU A 351 1.33 28.13 -9.90
CA LEU A 351 0.84 27.10 -10.81
C LEU A 351 -0.59 26.70 -10.45
N LEU A 352 -0.88 26.39 -9.18
CA LEU A 352 -2.21 26.04 -8.71
C LEU A 352 -3.24 27.16 -8.95
N CYS A 353 -2.85 28.42 -8.76
CA CYS A 353 -3.72 29.56 -9.02
C CYS A 353 -4.03 29.75 -10.52
N SER A 354 -3.12 29.33 -11.40
CA SER A 354 -3.25 29.44 -12.86
C SER A 354 -4.12 28.35 -13.50
N LEU A 355 -4.43 27.26 -12.77
CA LEU A 355 -5.22 26.16 -13.29
C LEU A 355 -6.64 26.57 -13.66
N GLU A 356 -7.14 26.01 -14.77
CA GLU A 356 -8.54 26.16 -15.18
C GLU A 356 -9.48 25.47 -14.19
N LYS A 357 -10.62 26.09 -13.92
CA LYS A 357 -11.60 25.58 -12.95
C LYS A 357 -12.11 24.19 -13.36
N GLY A 358 -12.03 23.23 -12.45
CA GLY A 358 -12.45 21.84 -12.68
C GLY A 358 -11.38 20.97 -13.36
N SER A 359 -10.17 21.50 -13.58
CA SER A 359 -9.05 20.72 -14.11
C SER A 359 -8.54 19.69 -13.11
N VAL A 360 -7.75 18.72 -13.59
CA VAL A 360 -7.06 17.74 -12.76
C VAL A 360 -5.56 18.02 -12.78
N CYS A 361 -4.93 17.95 -11.61
CA CYS A 361 -3.49 18.11 -11.44
C CYS A 361 -2.93 16.92 -10.65
N ILE A 362 -1.87 16.29 -11.15
CA ILE A 362 -1.17 15.20 -10.46
C ILE A 362 0.10 15.74 -9.80
N VAL A 363 0.49 15.15 -8.67
CA VAL A 363 1.66 15.59 -7.90
C VAL A 363 2.72 14.50 -7.91
N ASN A 364 3.92 14.86 -8.39
CA ASN A 364 5.10 14.03 -8.25
C ASN A 364 5.73 14.24 -6.87
N ALA A 365 6.17 13.17 -6.23
CA ALA A 365 6.88 13.25 -4.96
C ALA A 365 7.72 11.98 -4.76
N ALA A 366 8.91 12.17 -4.20
CA ALA A 366 9.81 11.08 -3.86
C ALA A 366 10.35 11.15 -2.43
N SER A 367 9.96 12.17 -1.66
CA SER A 367 10.34 12.41 -0.28
C SER A 367 9.20 13.09 0.49
N GLU A 368 9.22 13.02 1.82
CA GLU A 368 8.30 13.82 2.64
C GLU A 368 8.53 15.33 2.44
N ARG A 369 9.76 15.75 2.12
CA ARG A 369 10.07 17.17 1.85
C ARG A 369 9.32 17.68 0.61
N ASP A 370 9.26 16.89 -0.45
CA ASP A 370 8.48 17.21 -1.66
C ASP A 370 7.01 17.45 -1.30
N MET A 371 6.45 16.60 -0.42
CA MET A 371 5.08 16.72 0.03
C MET A 371 4.84 17.98 0.88
N ASN A 372 5.80 18.32 1.73
CA ASN A 372 5.75 19.52 2.56
C ASN A 372 5.76 20.80 1.72
N VAL A 373 6.59 20.85 0.67
CA VAL A 373 6.62 21.98 -0.28
C VAL A 373 5.29 22.09 -1.01
N PHE A 374 4.75 20.97 -1.51
CA PHE A 374 3.46 20.96 -2.18
C PHE A 374 2.33 21.46 -1.25
N ALA A 375 2.27 20.93 -0.02
CA ALA A 375 1.28 21.32 0.97
C ALA A 375 1.35 22.82 1.30
N ALA A 376 2.55 23.38 1.45
CA ALA A 376 2.74 24.80 1.70
C ALA A 376 2.24 25.67 0.53
N GLY A 377 2.61 25.35 -0.70
CA GLY A 377 2.12 26.08 -1.88
C GLY A 377 0.61 25.96 -2.08
N MET A 378 0.03 24.80 -1.75
CA MET A 378 -1.42 24.61 -1.75
C MET A 378 -2.12 25.46 -0.69
N ILE A 379 -1.58 25.55 0.53
CA ILE A 379 -2.11 26.42 1.59
C ILE A 379 -2.09 27.88 1.13
N GLN A 380 -0.99 28.35 0.53
CA GLN A 380 -0.88 29.71 -0.02
C GLN A 380 -1.96 29.98 -1.10
N ALA A 381 -2.21 29.02 -2.00
CA ALA A 381 -3.25 29.16 -3.03
C ALA A 381 -4.66 29.20 -2.41
N GLU A 382 -4.92 28.41 -1.36
CA GLU A 382 -6.18 28.45 -0.63
C GLU A 382 -6.39 29.77 0.12
N LEU A 383 -5.33 30.37 0.68
CA LEU A 383 -5.38 31.71 1.28
C LEU A 383 -5.72 32.80 0.25
N GLN A 384 -5.45 32.56 -1.04
CA GLN A 384 -5.90 33.40 -2.16
C GLN A 384 -7.33 33.08 -2.64
N GLY A 385 -8.05 32.20 -1.92
CA GLY A 385 -9.45 31.86 -2.19
C GLY A 385 -9.69 30.65 -3.10
N LYS A 386 -8.63 29.93 -3.49
CA LYS A 386 -8.77 28.71 -4.30
C LYS A 386 -9.32 27.53 -3.47
N ARG A 387 -10.05 26.64 -4.13
CA ARG A 387 -10.63 25.43 -3.53
C ARG A 387 -10.21 24.19 -4.29
N PHE A 388 -9.66 23.21 -3.60
CA PHE A 388 -9.16 21.98 -4.19
C PHE A 388 -9.83 20.76 -3.58
N LEU A 389 -10.04 19.72 -4.38
CA LEU A 389 -10.42 18.40 -3.91
C LEU A 389 -9.26 17.44 -4.09
N CYS A 390 -8.69 16.96 -2.99
CA CYS A 390 -7.56 16.04 -3.03
C CYS A 390 -8.04 14.60 -3.00
N ARG A 391 -7.57 13.79 -3.94
CA ARG A 391 -7.47 12.33 -3.81
C ARG A 391 -6.03 11.95 -3.49
N THR A 392 -5.80 11.38 -2.32
CA THR A 392 -4.42 11.23 -1.81
C THR A 392 -4.20 9.98 -0.97
N ALA A 393 -2.93 9.64 -0.73
CA ALA A 393 -2.52 8.65 0.27
C ALA A 393 -2.19 9.33 1.62
N ALA A 394 -1.49 8.63 2.52
CA ALA A 394 -1.33 9.09 3.90
C ALA A 394 -0.40 10.32 4.06
N SER A 395 0.72 10.40 3.32
CA SER A 395 1.76 11.42 3.53
C SER A 395 1.26 12.86 3.34
N PHE A 396 0.32 13.09 2.40
CA PHE A 396 -0.23 14.43 2.18
C PHE A 396 -0.99 14.95 3.39
N VAL A 397 -1.79 14.11 4.06
CA VAL A 397 -2.62 14.56 5.18
C VAL A 397 -1.74 15.11 6.30
N SER A 398 -0.70 14.37 6.69
CA SER A 398 0.27 14.81 7.71
C SER A 398 1.01 16.07 7.30
N ALA A 399 1.42 16.17 6.02
CA ALA A 399 2.07 17.38 5.49
C ALA A 399 1.11 18.58 5.41
N ARG A 400 -0.18 18.36 5.16
CA ARG A 400 -1.17 19.44 5.06
C ARG A 400 -1.48 20.07 6.41
N ILE A 401 -1.31 19.33 7.51
CA ILE A 401 -1.69 19.76 8.87
C ILE A 401 -0.50 19.90 9.82
N GLY A 402 0.73 19.86 9.31
CA GLY A 402 1.92 20.14 10.14
C GLY A 402 2.27 19.07 11.17
N ILE A 403 1.84 17.81 10.96
CA ILE A 403 2.18 16.73 11.89
C ILE A 403 3.64 16.34 11.72
N LYS A 404 4.37 16.38 12.84
CA LYS A 404 5.75 15.90 12.93
C LYS A 404 5.77 14.39 13.16
N PRO A 405 6.61 13.61 12.46
CA PRO A 405 6.72 12.18 12.70
C PRO A 405 7.07 11.87 14.16
N LYS A 406 6.39 10.88 14.75
CA LYS A 406 6.72 10.30 16.06
C LYS A 406 7.34 8.91 15.86
N PRO A 407 8.29 8.50 16.72
CA PRO A 407 8.76 7.12 16.74
C PRO A 407 7.60 6.16 17.10
N PRO A 408 7.70 4.86 16.73
CA PRO A 408 6.69 3.88 17.09
C PRO A 408 6.47 3.80 18.61
N ILE A 409 5.20 3.87 19.01
CA ILE A 409 4.74 3.87 20.40
C ILE A 409 4.82 2.46 20.98
N ARG A 410 5.36 2.37 22.19
CA ARG A 410 5.43 1.15 23.00
C ARG A 410 4.34 1.14 24.06
N PRO A 411 3.97 -0.06 24.59
CA PRO A 411 3.00 -0.15 25.68
C PRO A 411 3.30 0.75 26.89
N ASN A 412 4.58 0.90 27.24
CA ASN A 412 5.03 1.74 28.36
C ASN A 412 4.73 3.22 28.15
N ASP A 413 4.80 3.71 26.90
CA ASP A 413 4.52 5.11 26.56
C ASP A 413 3.03 5.46 26.76
N LEU A 414 2.15 4.44 26.72
CA LEU A 414 0.72 4.57 27.01
C LEU A 414 0.38 4.39 28.50
N GLY A 415 1.39 4.18 29.36
CA GLY A 415 1.18 3.89 30.78
C GLY A 415 0.50 2.53 31.03
N LEU A 416 0.56 1.60 30.07
CA LEU A 416 0.05 0.24 30.26
C LEU A 416 0.95 -0.47 31.28
N LYS A 417 0.51 -0.51 32.54
CA LYS A 417 1.14 -1.31 33.60
C LYS A 417 1.14 -2.79 33.20
N ARG A 418 1.93 -3.62 33.89
CA ARG A 418 1.94 -5.09 33.75
C ARG A 418 0.55 -5.67 34.03
N ASN A 419 -0.31 -5.63 33.02
CA ASN A 419 -1.64 -6.21 33.07
C ASN A 419 -1.47 -7.70 32.78
N LEU A 420 -2.02 -8.56 33.65
CA LEU A 420 -1.88 -10.00 33.53
C LEU A 420 -2.69 -10.58 32.36
N ALA A 421 -3.49 -9.77 31.64
CA ALA A 421 -4.25 -10.21 30.47
C ALA A 421 -3.39 -10.24 29.19
N GLY A 422 -3.67 -11.20 28.32
CA GLY A 422 -3.08 -11.32 26.99
C GLY A 422 -3.61 -10.29 25.99
N GLY A 423 -2.89 -10.10 24.90
CA GLY A 423 -3.37 -9.40 23.70
C GLY A 423 -4.22 -10.28 22.81
N LEU A 424 -5.06 -9.66 21.98
CA LEU A 424 -5.87 -10.34 20.96
C LEU A 424 -5.40 -9.91 19.57
N ILE A 425 -4.97 -10.86 18.75
CA ILE A 425 -4.52 -10.66 17.37
C ILE A 425 -5.53 -11.34 16.46
N VAL A 426 -6.13 -10.60 15.51
CA VAL A 426 -7.13 -11.14 14.57
C VAL A 426 -6.69 -10.95 13.13
N VAL A 427 -6.60 -12.05 12.39
CA VAL A 427 -6.16 -12.06 10.98
C VAL A 427 -7.20 -12.77 10.12
N GLY A 428 -7.97 -11.98 9.35
CA GLY A 428 -9.01 -12.52 8.46
C GLY A 428 -8.56 -12.76 7.02
N SER A 429 -7.62 -11.97 6.51
CA SER A 429 -7.27 -11.98 5.07
C SER A 429 -6.40 -13.18 4.65
N TYR A 430 -6.72 -13.76 3.50
CA TYR A 430 -5.86 -14.70 2.78
C TYR A 430 -5.20 -14.01 1.59
N VAL A 431 -3.97 -13.55 1.78
CA VAL A 431 -3.08 -13.06 0.72
C VAL A 431 -1.66 -13.57 0.99
N PRO A 432 -0.84 -13.85 -0.06
CA PRO A 432 0.47 -14.48 0.11
C PRO A 432 1.37 -13.76 1.12
N LYS A 433 1.38 -12.41 1.11
CA LYS A 433 2.15 -11.60 2.06
C LYS A 433 1.68 -11.78 3.50
N THR A 434 0.36 -11.72 3.74
CA THR A 434 -0.19 -11.97 5.08
C THR A 434 0.12 -13.39 5.56
N THR A 435 0.13 -14.39 4.67
CA THR A 435 0.46 -15.78 5.05
C THR A 435 1.90 -15.85 5.55
N LYS A 436 2.85 -15.30 4.79
CA LYS A 436 4.26 -15.23 5.20
C LYS A 436 4.44 -14.52 6.55
N GLN A 437 3.74 -13.40 6.77
CA GLN A 437 3.79 -12.66 8.03
C GLN A 437 3.21 -13.45 9.23
N VAL A 438 2.14 -14.22 9.00
CA VAL A 438 1.56 -15.09 10.03
C VAL A 438 2.48 -16.28 10.33
N ASP A 439 3.07 -16.89 9.32
CA ASP A 439 4.00 -18.02 9.50
C ASP A 439 5.24 -17.58 10.27
N GLU A 440 5.77 -16.39 9.96
CA GLU A 440 6.89 -15.79 10.69
C GLU A 440 6.51 -15.48 12.15
N LEU A 441 5.33 -14.89 12.39
CA LEU A 441 4.81 -14.66 13.74
C LEU A 441 4.70 -15.97 14.54
N ARG A 442 4.17 -17.04 13.93
CA ARG A 442 4.04 -18.36 14.55
C ARG A 442 5.41 -18.95 14.91
N SER A 443 6.39 -18.80 14.02
CA SER A 443 7.76 -19.26 14.23
C SER A 443 8.45 -18.50 15.39
N GLN A 444 8.43 -17.17 15.34
CA GLN A 444 9.18 -16.35 16.30
C GLN A 444 8.52 -16.28 17.69
N CYS A 445 7.19 -16.38 17.77
CA CYS A 445 6.44 -16.23 19.03
C CYS A 445 5.84 -17.55 19.55
N ALA A 446 6.34 -18.72 19.10
CA ALA A 446 5.76 -20.04 19.40
C ALA A 446 5.54 -20.32 20.90
N GLN A 447 6.39 -19.76 21.77
CA GLN A 447 6.32 -19.99 23.23
C GLN A 447 5.31 -19.08 23.94
N SER A 448 5.14 -17.84 23.47
CA SER A 448 4.30 -16.81 24.10
C SER A 448 2.92 -16.67 23.45
N LEU A 449 2.78 -17.05 22.18
CA LEU A 449 1.57 -16.92 21.39
C LEU A 449 0.74 -18.21 21.43
N ARG A 450 -0.58 -18.05 21.57
CA ARG A 450 -1.55 -19.14 21.37
C ARG A 450 -2.32 -18.91 20.08
N VAL A 451 -2.35 -19.92 19.22
CA VAL A 451 -2.99 -19.83 17.90
C VAL A 451 -4.31 -20.58 17.96
N ILE A 452 -5.39 -19.91 17.58
CA ILE A 452 -6.70 -20.51 17.36
C ILE A 452 -7.00 -20.34 15.87
N GLU A 453 -7.07 -21.46 15.16
CA GLU A 453 -7.48 -21.46 13.76
C GLU A 453 -9.00 -21.48 13.66
N VAL A 454 -9.53 -20.61 12.79
CA VAL A 454 -10.95 -20.50 12.43
C VAL A 454 -11.15 -21.21 11.10
N SER A 455 -11.86 -22.33 11.11
CA SER A 455 -12.14 -23.08 9.90
C SER A 455 -13.12 -22.31 9.00
N VAL A 456 -12.66 -21.85 7.82
CA VAL A 456 -13.52 -21.13 6.86
C VAL A 456 -14.66 -22.00 6.34
N GLU A 457 -14.45 -23.31 6.21
CA GLU A 457 -15.51 -24.26 5.83
C GLU A 457 -16.63 -24.26 6.88
N MET A 458 -16.32 -24.64 8.12
CA MET A 458 -17.26 -24.66 9.26
C MET A 458 -18.05 -23.36 9.46
N ILE A 459 -17.42 -22.18 9.37
CA ILE A 459 -18.13 -20.90 9.51
C ILE A 459 -19.00 -20.54 8.30
N SER A 460 -18.82 -21.24 7.17
CA SER A 460 -19.61 -21.11 5.95
C SER A 460 -20.77 -22.13 5.88
N LEU A 461 -20.84 -23.08 6.82
CA LEU A 461 -21.89 -24.10 6.93
C LEU A 461 -23.15 -23.57 7.66
N LYS A 462 -24.11 -24.48 7.94
CA LYS A 462 -25.40 -24.15 8.58
C LYS A 462 -25.21 -23.56 9.99
N SER A 463 -26.23 -22.84 10.48
CA SER A 463 -26.17 -22.06 11.73
C SER A 463 -25.64 -22.83 12.95
N THR A 464 -25.99 -24.11 13.12
CA THR A 464 -25.59 -24.87 14.31
C THR A 464 -24.08 -25.19 14.36
N GLU A 465 -23.48 -25.60 13.23
CA GLU A 465 -22.05 -25.94 13.16
C GLU A 465 -21.18 -24.69 13.28
N ARG A 466 -21.64 -23.61 12.63
CA ARG A 466 -21.05 -22.28 12.76
C ARG A 466 -21.03 -21.82 14.23
N ASP A 467 -22.16 -21.93 14.92
CA ASP A 467 -22.28 -21.48 16.31
C ASP A 467 -21.42 -22.31 17.27
N GLN A 468 -21.29 -23.62 17.03
CA GLN A 468 -20.39 -24.50 17.79
C GLN A 468 -18.92 -24.10 17.60
N GLU A 469 -18.51 -23.85 16.36
CA GLU A 469 -17.13 -23.44 16.06
C GLU A 469 -16.81 -22.07 16.69
N ILE A 470 -17.72 -21.11 16.57
CA ILE A 470 -17.57 -19.79 17.21
C ILE A 470 -17.48 -19.94 18.73
N SER A 471 -18.34 -20.76 19.35
CA SER A 471 -18.32 -20.97 20.81
C SER A 471 -17.00 -21.59 21.28
N ARG A 472 -16.48 -22.59 20.56
CA ARG A 472 -15.17 -23.19 20.83
C ARG A 472 -14.04 -22.15 20.80
N ILE A 473 -14.04 -21.27 19.78
CA ILE A 473 -13.02 -20.23 19.61
C ILE A 473 -13.11 -19.22 20.77
N VAL A 474 -14.32 -18.82 21.14
CA VAL A 474 -14.58 -17.87 22.23
C VAL A 474 -14.12 -18.43 23.58
N GLU A 475 -14.43 -19.69 23.89
CA GLU A 475 -13.99 -20.34 25.13
C GLU A 475 -12.46 -20.38 25.24
N LEU A 476 -11.78 -20.80 24.17
CA LEU A 476 -10.32 -20.82 24.12
C LEU A 476 -9.72 -19.41 24.21
N GLY A 477 -10.30 -18.45 23.48
CA GLY A 477 -9.87 -17.06 23.48
C GLY A 477 -9.95 -16.44 24.87
N ASN A 478 -11.08 -16.61 25.56
CA ASN A 478 -11.25 -16.16 26.94
C ASN A 478 -10.21 -16.79 27.87
N ALA A 479 -10.02 -18.12 27.81
CA ALA A 479 -9.06 -18.81 28.66
C ALA A 479 -7.61 -18.35 28.45
N TYR A 480 -7.19 -18.13 27.20
CA TYR A 480 -5.84 -17.68 26.90
C TYR A 480 -5.60 -16.22 27.27
N ILE A 481 -6.56 -15.32 26.98
CA ILE A 481 -6.45 -13.91 27.36
C ILE A 481 -6.40 -13.77 28.89
N GLN A 482 -7.26 -14.49 29.63
CA GLN A 482 -7.27 -14.46 31.10
C GLN A 482 -5.99 -15.03 31.73
N SER A 483 -5.34 -15.98 31.07
CA SER A 483 -4.06 -16.55 31.52
C SER A 483 -2.82 -15.75 31.07
N GLY A 484 -3.02 -14.55 30.50
CA GLY A 484 -1.94 -13.66 30.11
C GLY A 484 -1.20 -14.03 28.83
N ARG A 485 -1.77 -14.91 28.02
CA ARG A 485 -1.17 -15.35 26.77
C ARG A 485 -1.74 -14.56 25.60
N ASP A 486 -0.86 -13.97 24.81
CA ASP A 486 -1.28 -13.30 23.57
C ASP A 486 -1.89 -14.36 22.63
N THR A 487 -3.05 -14.05 22.08
CA THR A 487 -3.90 -15.01 21.35
C THR A 487 -4.11 -14.55 19.91
N LEU A 488 -3.66 -15.36 18.96
CA LEU A 488 -3.88 -15.19 17.53
C LEU A 488 -5.11 -15.98 17.08
N VAL A 489 -6.16 -15.28 16.66
CA VAL A 489 -7.30 -15.82 15.93
C VAL A 489 -7.05 -15.61 14.44
N VAL A 490 -6.91 -16.70 13.70
CA VAL A 490 -6.57 -16.64 12.27
C VAL A 490 -7.44 -17.58 11.45
N THR A 491 -7.92 -17.12 10.31
CA THR A 491 -8.69 -17.95 9.37
C THR A 491 -7.83 -19.03 8.72
N SER A 492 -8.43 -20.20 8.45
CA SER A 492 -7.76 -21.31 7.76
C SER A 492 -7.17 -20.84 6.44
N ARG A 493 -5.92 -21.21 6.17
CA ARG A 493 -5.13 -20.70 5.04
C ARG A 493 -5.38 -21.49 3.73
N GLN A 494 -6.61 -21.92 3.48
CA GLN A 494 -7.01 -22.45 2.16
C GLN A 494 -7.76 -21.36 1.38
N LEU A 495 -7.31 -21.08 0.15
CA LEU A 495 -7.99 -20.12 -0.72
C LEU A 495 -9.33 -20.70 -1.15
N ILE A 496 -10.42 -20.13 -0.67
CA ILE A 496 -11.77 -20.41 -1.17
C ILE A 496 -12.21 -19.21 -1.99
N THR A 497 -12.01 -19.27 -3.31
CA THR A 497 -12.49 -18.26 -4.26
C THR A 497 -13.80 -18.71 -4.88
N GLY A 498 -14.76 -17.77 -4.97
CA GLY A 498 -15.96 -17.97 -5.78
C GLY A 498 -15.62 -18.02 -7.26
N LYS A 499 -16.56 -18.51 -8.08
CA LYS A 499 -16.44 -18.50 -9.54
C LYS A 499 -16.63 -17.09 -10.12
N THR A 500 -17.24 -16.18 -9.36
CA THR A 500 -17.42 -14.76 -9.71
C THR A 500 -16.87 -13.81 -8.63
N PRO A 501 -16.64 -12.52 -8.97
CA PRO A 501 -16.30 -11.49 -7.98
C PRO A 501 -17.34 -11.35 -6.86
N GLU A 502 -18.62 -11.47 -7.19
CA GLU A 502 -19.74 -11.37 -6.24
C GLU A 502 -19.74 -12.54 -5.25
N GLU A 503 -19.53 -13.77 -5.72
CA GLU A 503 -19.40 -14.95 -4.85
C GLU A 503 -18.17 -14.83 -3.92
N SER A 504 -17.07 -14.30 -4.43
CA SER A 504 -15.86 -14.06 -3.62
C SER A 504 -16.08 -12.99 -2.55
N LEU A 505 -16.85 -11.94 -2.86
CA LEU A 505 -17.30 -10.93 -1.90
C LEU A 505 -18.21 -11.52 -0.82
N GLU A 506 -19.14 -12.42 -1.19
CA GLU A 506 -20.04 -13.07 -0.24
C GLU A 506 -19.29 -13.96 0.76
N ILE A 507 -18.28 -14.72 0.31
CA ILE A 507 -17.42 -15.51 1.18
C ILE A 507 -16.65 -14.60 2.16
N ASN A 508 -16.03 -13.54 1.65
CA ASN A 508 -15.34 -12.56 2.49
C ASN A 508 -16.27 -11.94 3.55
N TYR A 509 -17.52 -11.66 3.17
CA TYR A 509 -18.54 -11.15 4.09
C TYR A 509 -18.87 -12.16 5.20
N LYS A 510 -19.08 -13.44 4.86
CA LYS A 510 -19.33 -14.52 5.85
C LYS A 510 -18.17 -14.68 6.83
N VAL A 511 -16.94 -14.67 6.32
CA VAL A 511 -15.73 -14.74 7.14
C VAL A 511 -15.62 -13.54 8.07
N SER A 512 -15.80 -12.32 7.54
CA SER A 512 -15.73 -11.09 8.35
C SER A 512 -16.80 -11.08 9.44
N SER A 513 -18.03 -11.48 9.11
CA SER A 513 -19.16 -11.59 10.05
C SER A 513 -18.87 -12.59 11.18
N ALA A 514 -18.29 -13.75 10.88
CA ALA A 514 -17.90 -14.72 11.90
C ALA A 514 -16.78 -14.17 12.82
N LEU A 515 -15.78 -13.48 12.28
CA LEU A 515 -14.72 -12.86 13.08
C LEU A 515 -15.26 -11.75 13.99
N VAL A 516 -16.19 -10.94 13.49
CA VAL A 516 -16.91 -9.94 14.29
C VAL A 516 -17.62 -10.61 15.45
N GLU A 517 -18.38 -11.66 15.19
CA GLU A 517 -19.14 -12.37 16.23
C GLU A 517 -18.22 -13.03 17.27
N ILE A 518 -17.09 -13.61 16.85
CA ILE A 518 -16.09 -14.15 17.76
C ILE A 518 -15.60 -13.06 18.71
N VAL A 519 -15.20 -11.89 18.20
CA VAL A 519 -14.71 -10.79 19.03
C VAL A 519 -15.82 -10.21 19.91
N GLN A 520 -17.07 -10.16 19.43
CA GLN A 520 -18.24 -9.77 20.23
C GLN A 520 -18.61 -10.76 21.32
N ARG A 521 -18.18 -12.02 21.26
CA ARG A 521 -18.47 -13.03 22.29
C ARG A 521 -17.30 -13.25 23.25
N ILE A 522 -16.11 -12.72 22.94
CA ILE A 522 -14.99 -12.68 23.89
C ILE A 522 -15.29 -11.60 24.94
N ASP A 523 -15.48 -12.02 26.19
CA ASP A 523 -15.79 -11.14 27.32
C ASP A 523 -14.52 -10.67 28.05
N SER A 524 -13.42 -11.41 27.88
CA SER A 524 -12.14 -11.11 28.51
C SER A 524 -11.53 -9.86 27.88
N ARG A 525 -11.32 -8.81 28.67
CA ARG A 525 -10.70 -7.56 28.21
C ARG A 525 -9.23 -7.79 27.86
N PRO A 526 -8.82 -7.68 26.59
CA PRO A 526 -7.43 -7.86 26.19
C PRO A 526 -6.59 -6.63 26.52
N ARG A 527 -5.27 -6.81 26.66
CA ARG A 527 -4.30 -5.72 26.89
C ARG A 527 -4.21 -4.77 25.69
N TYR A 528 -4.27 -5.33 24.49
CA TYR A 528 -4.31 -4.63 23.22
C TYR A 528 -5.03 -5.53 22.20
N ILE A 529 -5.54 -4.93 21.14
CA ILE A 529 -6.14 -5.64 20.02
C ILE A 529 -5.37 -5.26 18.75
N LEU A 530 -4.96 -6.25 17.96
CA LEU A 530 -4.33 -6.05 16.65
C LEU A 530 -5.21 -6.70 15.59
N ALA A 531 -5.73 -5.91 14.66
CA ALA A 531 -6.46 -6.40 13.51
C ALA A 531 -5.60 -6.26 12.25
N LYS A 532 -5.52 -7.31 11.43
CA LYS A 532 -4.76 -7.27 10.17
C LYS A 532 -5.64 -7.34 8.94
N GLY A 533 -5.47 -6.36 8.05
CA GLY A 533 -6.21 -6.18 6.81
C GLY A 533 -7.25 -5.07 6.93
N GLY A 534 -7.50 -4.32 5.85
CA GLY A 534 -8.39 -3.16 5.85
C GLY A 534 -9.82 -3.51 6.30
N ILE A 535 -10.48 -4.43 5.58
CA ILE A 535 -11.87 -4.84 5.90
C ILE A 535 -11.97 -5.41 7.32
N THR A 536 -11.09 -6.36 7.68
CA THR A 536 -11.07 -6.96 9.03
C THR A 536 -10.90 -5.90 10.11
N SER A 537 -9.99 -4.94 9.92
CA SER A 537 -9.77 -3.88 10.90
C SER A 537 -10.95 -2.91 11.01
N SER A 538 -11.67 -2.68 9.91
CA SER A 538 -12.85 -1.80 9.92
C SER A 538 -14.00 -2.47 10.65
N ASP A 539 -14.30 -3.72 10.28
CA ASP A 539 -15.43 -4.46 10.82
C ASP A 539 -15.25 -4.77 12.30
N LEU A 540 -14.02 -5.09 12.74
CA LEU A 540 -13.76 -5.29 14.17
C LEU A 540 -13.90 -3.99 14.97
N ALA A 541 -13.39 -2.86 14.47
CA ALA A 541 -13.52 -1.58 15.17
C ALA A 541 -14.98 -1.14 15.29
N THR A 542 -15.73 -1.17 14.18
CA THR A 542 -17.07 -0.58 14.08
C THR A 542 -18.18 -1.52 14.53
N LYS A 543 -18.10 -2.83 14.19
CA LYS A 543 -19.16 -3.80 14.50
C LYS A 543 -18.85 -4.59 15.76
N ALA A 544 -17.61 -5.04 15.94
CA ALA A 544 -17.29 -5.91 17.07
C ALA A 544 -17.02 -5.16 18.37
N LEU A 545 -16.29 -4.04 18.27
CA LEU A 545 -15.95 -3.19 19.40
C LEU A 545 -16.89 -1.99 19.53
N GLU A 546 -17.81 -1.81 18.58
CA GLU A 546 -18.83 -0.75 18.58
C GLU A 546 -18.24 0.66 18.74
N ALA A 547 -17.00 0.85 18.28
CA ALA A 547 -16.33 2.14 18.37
C ALA A 547 -17.00 3.13 17.42
N ARG A 548 -17.56 4.21 17.97
CA ARG A 548 -18.13 5.34 17.22
C ARG A 548 -17.09 6.43 16.99
N ARG A 549 -16.12 6.51 17.91
CA ARG A 549 -14.96 7.39 17.83
C ARG A 549 -13.69 6.68 18.31
N ALA A 550 -12.56 7.09 17.75
CA ALA A 550 -11.25 6.67 18.19
C ALA A 550 -10.24 7.81 18.03
N LYS A 551 -9.26 7.87 18.93
CA LYS A 551 -8.15 8.81 18.81
C LYS A 551 -6.93 8.09 18.24
N VAL A 552 -6.33 8.60 17.18
CA VAL A 552 -5.05 8.09 16.66
C VAL A 552 -3.94 8.54 17.60
N MET A 553 -3.30 7.62 18.30
CA MET A 553 -2.23 7.94 19.24
C MET A 553 -0.88 8.11 18.53
N GLY A 554 -0.72 7.44 17.39
CA GLY A 554 0.50 7.41 16.59
C GLY A 554 0.59 6.08 15.86
N GLN A 555 1.77 5.47 15.85
CA GLN A 555 2.04 4.24 15.11
C GLN A 555 2.62 3.17 16.04
N ALA A 556 2.22 1.91 15.88
CA ALA A 556 2.82 0.77 16.58
C ALA A 556 4.10 0.27 15.89
N LEU A 557 4.21 0.54 14.59
CA LEU A 557 5.38 0.36 13.72
C LEU A 557 5.24 1.36 12.57
N ALA A 558 6.32 1.73 11.89
CA ALA A 558 6.26 2.63 10.73
C ALA A 558 5.16 2.21 9.73
N GLY A 559 4.15 3.06 9.54
CA GLY A 559 3.01 2.78 8.67
C GLY A 559 1.94 1.82 9.23
N VAL A 560 1.96 1.53 10.54
CA VAL A 560 0.96 0.72 11.27
C VAL A 560 0.29 1.59 12.34
N PRO A 561 -0.91 2.15 12.08
CA PRO A 561 -1.57 3.07 12.99
C PRO A 561 -2.03 2.41 14.30
N LEU A 562 -2.00 3.21 15.36
CA LEU A 562 -2.42 2.86 16.71
C LEU A 562 -3.54 3.79 17.15
N TRP A 563 -4.70 3.21 17.47
CA TRP A 563 -5.88 3.92 17.93
C TRP A 563 -6.12 3.66 19.42
N GLN A 564 -6.74 4.62 20.07
CA GLN A 564 -7.36 4.47 21.37
C GLN A 564 -8.87 4.59 21.19
N LEU A 565 -9.60 3.51 21.49
CA LEU A 565 -11.05 3.47 21.30
C LEU A 565 -11.78 4.32 22.34
N GLY A 566 -12.87 4.96 21.90
CA GLY A 566 -13.69 5.84 22.72
C GLY A 566 -14.40 5.15 23.90
N PRO A 567 -14.96 5.94 24.84
CA PRO A 567 -15.65 5.43 26.02
C PRO A 567 -16.91 4.61 25.72
N GLU A 568 -17.49 4.78 24.54
CA GLU A 568 -18.66 4.03 24.06
C GLU A 568 -18.34 2.62 23.56
N SER A 569 -17.07 2.32 23.29
CA SER A 569 -16.67 1.01 22.76
C SER A 569 -16.78 -0.10 23.82
N ARG A 570 -16.87 -1.36 23.38
CA ARG A 570 -16.91 -2.55 24.26
C ARG A 570 -15.71 -2.66 25.20
N HIS A 571 -14.57 -2.10 24.82
CA HIS A 571 -13.35 -2.06 25.62
C HIS A 571 -12.71 -0.66 25.63
N PRO A 572 -13.28 0.28 26.39
CA PRO A 572 -12.82 1.66 26.42
C PRO A 572 -11.34 1.80 26.72
N GLY A 573 -10.66 2.65 25.96
CA GLY A 573 -9.25 2.94 26.14
C GLY A 573 -8.28 1.80 25.79
N VAL A 574 -8.79 0.64 25.33
CA VAL A 574 -7.90 -0.44 24.86
C VAL A 574 -7.18 0.01 23.59
N PRO A 575 -5.85 -0.14 23.51
CA PRO A 575 -5.09 0.11 22.31
C PRO A 575 -5.54 -0.80 21.16
N TYR A 576 -5.91 -0.20 20.04
CA TYR A 576 -6.34 -0.88 18.83
C TYR A 576 -5.35 -0.61 17.70
N ILE A 577 -4.60 -1.65 17.31
CA ILE A 577 -3.58 -1.59 16.27
C ILE A 577 -4.21 -2.02 14.95
N VAL A 578 -4.25 -1.11 13.99
CA VAL A 578 -4.76 -1.37 12.64
C VAL A 578 -3.58 -1.70 11.75
N PHE A 579 -3.40 -2.99 11.44
CA PHE A 579 -2.26 -3.47 10.65
C PHE A 579 -2.62 -3.55 9.16
N PRO A 580 -2.07 -2.70 8.28
CA PRO A 580 -2.41 -2.70 6.87
C PRO A 580 -1.96 -3.98 6.14
N GLY A 581 -2.70 -4.37 5.11
CA GLY A 581 -2.40 -5.60 4.36
C GLY A 581 -1.08 -5.55 3.60
N ASN A 582 -0.66 -4.36 3.15
CA ASN A 582 0.47 -4.15 2.24
C ASN A 582 1.74 -3.58 2.91
N VAL A 583 1.72 -3.30 4.21
CA VAL A 583 2.82 -2.67 4.96
C VAL A 583 3.72 -3.70 5.64
N GLY A 584 5.00 -3.35 5.77
CA GLY A 584 6.03 -4.14 6.46
C GLY A 584 6.62 -5.27 5.61
N ASP A 585 7.75 -5.79 6.07
CA ASP A 585 8.35 -7.02 5.56
C ASP A 585 7.68 -8.27 6.17
N ASN A 586 8.25 -9.46 5.98
CA ASN A 586 7.68 -10.69 6.52
C ASN A 586 7.76 -10.75 8.07
N SER A 587 8.68 -10.03 8.71
CA SER A 587 8.85 -9.99 10.17
C SER A 587 8.00 -8.93 10.86
N ALA A 588 7.51 -7.92 10.14
CA ALA A 588 6.82 -6.77 10.72
C ALA A 588 5.66 -7.10 11.67
N LEU A 589 4.87 -8.16 11.37
CA LEU A 589 3.79 -8.59 12.26
C LEU A 589 4.33 -9.21 13.56
N ALA A 590 5.38 -10.03 13.45
CA ALA A 590 6.06 -10.62 14.61
C ALA A 590 6.69 -9.54 15.48
N GLU A 591 7.34 -8.56 14.87
CA GLU A 591 7.94 -7.42 15.56
C GLU A 591 6.91 -6.64 16.38
N VAL A 592 5.76 -6.28 15.79
CA VAL A 592 4.70 -5.58 16.52
C VAL A 592 4.20 -6.43 17.70
N VAL A 593 3.94 -7.72 17.49
CA VAL A 593 3.46 -8.59 18.57
C VAL A 593 4.50 -8.73 19.69
N GLN A 594 5.79 -8.90 19.38
CA GLN A 594 6.87 -8.96 20.38
C GLN A 594 7.01 -7.65 21.16
N ASN A 595 6.93 -6.52 20.45
CA ASN A 595 7.04 -5.19 21.04
C ASN A 595 5.87 -4.86 21.98
N TRP A 596 4.73 -5.52 21.77
CA TRP A 596 3.49 -5.35 22.54
C TRP A 596 3.18 -6.52 23.48
N ALA A 597 3.99 -7.58 23.43
CA ALA A 597 3.92 -8.71 24.33
C ALA A 597 4.17 -8.26 25.77
N CYS A 598 3.56 -8.95 26.73
CA CYS A 598 3.90 -8.73 28.12
C CYS A 598 5.39 -9.08 28.26
N PRO A 599 6.22 -8.23 28.92
CA PRO A 599 7.58 -8.62 29.24
C PRO A 599 7.51 -9.98 29.92
N SER A 600 8.14 -10.99 29.33
CA SER A 600 8.29 -12.29 30.00
C SER A 600 8.87 -12.01 31.38
N ARG A 601 8.46 -12.80 32.39
CA ARG A 601 9.25 -12.87 33.62
C ARG A 601 10.67 -13.16 33.17
N SER A 602 11.56 -12.19 33.36
CA SER A 602 12.97 -12.35 33.00
C SER A 602 13.43 -13.65 33.61
N SER A 603 13.99 -14.54 32.79
CA SER A 603 14.56 -15.77 33.32
C SER A 603 15.57 -15.42 34.41
N THR A 604 15.78 -16.32 35.37
CA THR A 604 16.81 -16.11 36.42
C THR A 604 18.15 -15.70 35.79
N LYS A 605 18.48 -16.27 34.62
CA LYS A 605 19.67 -15.91 33.85
C LYS A 605 19.65 -14.47 33.33
N GLU A 606 18.55 -14.02 32.75
CA GLU A 606 18.41 -12.63 32.25
C GLU A 606 18.40 -11.60 33.38
N LEU A 607 17.77 -11.92 34.51
CA LEU A 607 17.80 -11.07 35.71
C LEU A 607 19.23 -10.85 36.18
N LEU A 608 20.02 -11.92 36.27
CA LEU A 608 21.42 -11.86 36.69
C LEU A 608 22.30 -11.13 35.67
N LEU A 609 22.11 -11.35 34.37
CA LEU A 609 22.85 -10.65 33.32
C LEU A 609 22.54 -9.14 33.30
N ASN A 610 21.29 -8.76 33.51
CA ASN A 610 20.90 -7.34 33.60
C ASN A 610 21.45 -6.69 34.88
N ALA A 611 21.44 -7.40 36.00
CA ALA A 611 22.03 -6.95 37.25
C ALA A 611 23.55 -6.73 37.12
N GLU A 612 24.25 -7.64 36.45
CA GLU A 612 25.68 -7.50 36.12
C GLU A 612 25.94 -6.30 35.19
N LYS A 613 25.15 -6.14 34.14
CA LYS A 613 25.30 -5.04 33.17
C LYS A 613 24.99 -3.66 33.77
N SER A 614 24.01 -3.60 34.68
CA SER A 614 23.50 -2.35 35.25
C SER A 614 24.02 -2.06 36.67
N GLY A 615 24.85 -2.94 37.23
CA GLY A 615 25.55 -2.72 38.51
C GLY A 615 24.67 -2.75 39.75
N TYR A 616 23.61 -3.56 39.79
CA TYR A 616 22.76 -3.75 40.97
C TYR A 616 22.69 -5.23 41.39
N ALA A 617 22.26 -5.51 42.62
CA ALA A 617 22.11 -6.88 43.13
C ALA A 617 20.64 -7.35 43.06
N VAL A 618 20.43 -8.65 42.82
CA VAL A 618 19.09 -9.27 42.84
C VAL A 618 18.95 -10.06 44.14
N GLY A 619 17.95 -9.72 44.97
CA GLY A 619 17.67 -10.47 46.19
C GLY A 619 17.11 -11.86 45.88
N ALA A 620 17.62 -12.91 46.53
CA ALA A 620 17.12 -14.28 46.40
C ALA A 620 16.62 -14.79 47.76
N PHE A 621 15.35 -15.19 47.82
CA PHE A 621 14.66 -15.52 49.06
C PHE A 621 14.05 -16.93 48.99
N ASN A 622 14.29 -17.71 50.04
CA ASN A 622 13.55 -18.93 50.30
C ASN A 622 12.32 -18.57 51.14
N VAL A 623 11.14 -18.92 50.65
CA VAL A 623 9.86 -18.59 51.27
C VAL A 623 9.07 -19.87 51.55
N TYR A 624 8.52 -19.94 52.76
CA TYR A 624 7.95 -21.16 53.35
C TYR A 624 6.44 -21.08 53.59
N ASN A 625 5.83 -19.92 53.36
CA ASN A 625 4.38 -19.69 53.49
C ASN A 625 3.93 -18.54 52.57
N LEU A 626 2.61 -18.43 52.38
CA LEU A 626 1.99 -17.39 51.53
C LEU A 626 2.26 -15.96 52.05
N GLU A 627 2.19 -15.75 53.36
CA GLU A 627 2.47 -14.44 53.97
C GLU A 627 3.90 -13.96 53.67
N GLY A 628 4.89 -14.86 53.71
CA GLY A 628 6.28 -14.55 53.37
C GLY A 628 6.47 -14.25 51.89
N ILE A 629 5.72 -14.91 51.00
CA ILE A 629 5.71 -14.59 49.57
C ILE A 629 5.19 -13.16 49.35
N GLU A 630 4.04 -12.84 49.95
CA GLU A 630 3.42 -11.51 49.82
C GLU A 630 4.31 -10.40 50.39
N ALA A 631 4.95 -10.62 51.53
CA ALA A 631 5.86 -9.65 52.15
C ALA A 631 7.06 -9.32 51.25
N VAL A 632 7.69 -10.34 50.63
CA VAL A 632 8.83 -10.12 49.75
C VAL A 632 8.40 -9.47 48.43
N ILE A 633 7.23 -9.82 47.89
CA ILE A 633 6.69 -9.16 46.69
C ILE A 633 6.41 -7.68 46.98
N ALA A 634 5.74 -7.36 48.08
CA ALA A 634 5.42 -5.97 48.44
C ALA A 634 6.68 -5.11 48.63
N ALA A 635 7.73 -5.67 49.26
CA ALA A 635 9.01 -4.98 49.41
C ALA A 635 9.73 -4.77 48.07
N ALA A 636 9.75 -5.80 47.20
CA ALA A 636 10.35 -5.71 45.87
C ALA A 636 9.63 -4.67 44.98
N GLU A 637 8.30 -4.59 45.07
CA GLU A 637 7.50 -3.59 44.36
C GLU A 637 7.72 -2.17 44.89
N ALA A 638 7.84 -2.00 46.22
CA ALA A 638 8.09 -0.70 46.83
C ALA A 638 9.47 -0.13 46.47
N GLU A 639 10.48 -0.98 46.34
CA GLU A 639 11.86 -0.60 46.04
C GLU A 639 12.18 -0.65 44.53
N GLU A 640 11.19 -0.93 43.67
CA GLU A 640 11.36 -1.14 42.22
C GLU A 640 12.51 -2.12 41.87
N SER A 641 12.77 -3.10 42.74
CA SER A 641 13.92 -3.99 42.66
C SER A 641 13.50 -5.44 42.32
N PRO A 642 14.18 -6.11 41.38
CA PRO A 642 13.89 -7.52 41.09
C PRO A 642 14.28 -8.44 42.26
N ALA A 643 13.48 -9.49 42.48
CA ALA A 643 13.74 -10.54 43.46
C ALA A 643 13.48 -11.94 42.88
N ILE A 644 14.24 -12.93 43.35
CA ILE A 644 14.08 -14.35 43.03
C ILE A 644 13.48 -15.03 44.26
N LEU A 645 12.37 -15.75 44.07
CA LEU A 645 11.66 -16.47 45.12
C LEU A 645 11.73 -17.97 44.86
N GLN A 646 12.24 -18.73 45.83
CA GLN A 646 12.13 -20.18 45.87
C GLN A 646 11.07 -20.55 46.89
N VAL A 647 9.93 -21.04 46.39
CA VAL A 647 8.84 -21.56 47.23
C VAL A 647 9.12 -23.03 47.51
N GLN A 648 9.29 -23.40 48.77
CA GLN A 648 9.28 -24.80 49.16
C GLN A 648 7.82 -25.25 49.27
N SER A 649 7.42 -26.15 48.37
CA SER A 649 6.11 -26.82 48.37
C SER A 649 6.07 -27.95 49.39
#